data_AF-A0A7W3VIK2-F1
#
_entry.id   AF-A0A7W3VIK2-F1
#
_cell.length_a   1.000
_cell.length_b   1.000
_cell.length_c   1.000
_cell.angle_alpha   90.00
_cell.angle_beta   90.00
_cell.angle_gamma   90.00
#
_symmetry.space_group_name_H-M   'P 1'
#
loop_
_entity.id
_entity.type
_entity.pdbx_description
1 polymer ?
#
loop_
_entity_poly.entity_id
_entity_poly.type
_entity_poly.pdbx_seq_one_letter_code
_entity_poly.pdbx_strand_id
1 'polypeptide(L)'
;MAHRIYIYNIDSETHQTHSGYLGEWNYVIPDLLFPLLSANPKTKGKALYFDKVEGVNRLSLFYDLLTETYQLQDNKSFSDAVSLMFEFLFDLPYDTFYVDASDVYTMNEEKPKEQAKQWVEEIIEKWALYEGAIENQDLSQLDSIITASGYESFLDALQHDWVNFGLGYWEETVVKQSRSVVFNEGNLQGLKDKNGKILAPALYNVIYAFSEVYIAVVEQGGKYGYITDQGRLIVPPQYENAFDAYSVHDTKVGIVCVGEKTGLLNLDTQQWAIAPEYDEVEQLYDQYYNVLQNGQYQVVDYKGKNIVTEASVFPFDLDYPIKFFTKQEGTAKCKYYTLTGQFLGEFPEDVLEELPLDCYWIKPNKYQKKSSVINPKGQTILEDIDQMLVFSNYTSFAFKTNKQWKLFDCKTQTLRLTNQSINKIHAKYLCNYMPDVYVIQTNKGCGLYQAATDCWLIEPHEEHSKIEHLNCEYLLVFQKQGMRYYNSETHYLSEVYTYISQPLDHYTQRACLFKDTVMYYLDYEGHCLEIDKAQMGMLYEQRYNIRGTDLSFFTSFYEAWVTRMGAGYEECFDSDTLYHRGIAARDREEWEEVVRYFTIGATRKDPRMQYELGFILTDENQWTDIPKGIEYLESAAKLDYADAWNTIGYLYQNAIGYAYDFEAMIQAYEKAVELGCVWANQNLGDLYFYGQHVVQDYDKALSYYLLSEKYYGSYAQNLIEIYYQRSEFDQVLKYLKRNKYQPYIHIYYGILYDHGYGVKSSEKKAVAHYEQALAHSSYFYAVERLVYYYKEHPKFENAEDYQRILAYAEANEIEVK
;
A
#
# COMPACT_ATOMS: atom_id res chain seq x y z
N MET A 1 -4.38 -11.04 4.30
CA MET A 1 -2.91 -11.16 4.10
C MET A 1 -2.42 -9.74 3.88
N ALA A 2 -1.37 -9.31 4.58
CA ALA A 2 -0.82 -7.98 4.33
C ALA A 2 -0.21 -7.98 2.92
N HIS A 3 -0.63 -7.07 2.06
CA HIS A 3 -0.05 -6.90 0.73
C HIS A 3 1.25 -6.11 0.90
N ARG A 4 2.38 -6.70 0.48
CA ARG A 4 3.72 -6.15 0.74
C ARG A 4 4.45 -5.85 -0.55
N ILE A 5 5.38 -4.91 -0.45
CA ILE A 5 6.35 -4.56 -1.48
C ILE A 5 7.73 -4.92 -0.92
N TYR A 6 8.54 -5.61 -1.71
CA TYR A 6 9.88 -6.05 -1.32
C TYR A 6 10.93 -5.41 -2.23
N ILE A 7 12.02 -4.91 -1.66
CA ILE A 7 13.16 -4.36 -2.41
C ILE A 7 14.38 -5.29 -2.32
N TYR A 8 15.16 -5.37 -3.40
CA TYR A 8 16.39 -6.16 -3.49
C TYR A 8 17.48 -5.37 -4.22
N ASN A 9 18.76 -5.68 -3.99
CA ASN A 9 19.87 -5.22 -4.83
C ASN A 9 20.33 -6.34 -5.76
N ILE A 10 20.31 -6.08 -7.07
CA ILE A 10 20.63 -7.07 -8.10
C ILE A 10 21.62 -6.52 -9.11
N ASP A 11 22.38 -7.42 -9.74
CA ASP A 11 23.23 -7.11 -10.88
C ASP A 11 22.39 -6.98 -12.16
N SER A 12 22.50 -5.84 -12.86
CA SER A 12 21.72 -5.57 -14.07
C SER A 12 21.99 -6.54 -15.22
N GLU A 13 23.22 -7.08 -15.32
CA GLU A 13 23.64 -7.96 -16.41
C GLU A 13 23.41 -9.44 -16.10
N THR A 14 23.82 -9.86 -14.91
CA THR A 14 23.84 -11.27 -14.48
C THR A 14 22.61 -11.68 -13.68
N HIS A 15 21.81 -10.71 -13.21
CA HIS A 15 20.66 -10.92 -12.34
C HIS A 15 20.98 -11.66 -11.02
N GLN A 16 22.22 -11.56 -10.55
CA GLN A 16 22.59 -12.03 -9.21
C GLN A 16 21.97 -11.11 -8.15
N THR A 17 21.43 -11.70 -7.08
CA THR A 17 20.77 -10.96 -5.99
C THR A 17 21.68 -10.92 -4.77
N HIS A 18 21.74 -9.77 -4.09
CA HIS A 18 22.35 -9.64 -2.77
C HIS A 18 21.53 -10.43 -1.72
N SER A 19 22.13 -10.80 -0.60
CA SER A 19 21.67 -11.79 0.39
C SER A 19 20.33 -11.47 1.07
N GLY A 20 19.21 -11.58 0.32
CA GLY A 20 17.85 -11.36 0.80
C GLY A 20 17.22 -10.08 0.23
N TYR A 21 15.99 -9.79 0.69
CA TYR A 21 15.37 -8.49 0.46
C TYR A 21 16.00 -7.46 1.41
N LEU A 22 16.15 -6.21 0.96
CA LEU A 22 16.77 -5.13 1.73
C LEU A 22 15.80 -4.46 2.70
N GLY A 23 14.51 -4.55 2.44
CA GLY A 23 13.43 -3.93 3.21
C GLY A 23 12.06 -4.32 2.63
N GLU A 24 11.02 -4.16 3.45
CA GLU A 24 9.64 -4.37 3.02
C GLU A 24 8.73 -3.25 3.52
N TRP A 25 7.71 -2.94 2.74
CA TRP A 25 6.68 -1.96 3.10
C TRP A 25 5.32 -2.43 2.62
N ASN A 26 4.27 -1.74 3.06
CA ASN A 26 2.91 -2.02 2.63
C ASN A 26 2.64 -1.41 1.25
N TYR A 27 1.42 -0.95 1.01
CA TYR A 27 0.84 -0.61 -0.29
C TYR A 27 1.58 0.45 -1.14
N VAL A 28 2.48 1.25 -0.58
CA VAL A 28 3.14 2.37 -1.26
C VAL A 28 4.62 2.46 -0.92
N ILE A 29 5.40 3.07 -1.83
CA ILE A 29 6.80 3.45 -1.57
C ILE A 29 6.82 4.57 -0.51
N PRO A 30 7.56 4.43 0.60
CA PRO A 30 7.65 5.47 1.63
C PRO A 30 8.18 6.80 1.07
N ASP A 31 7.56 7.92 1.43
CA ASP A 31 7.92 9.24 0.91
C ASP A 31 9.36 9.65 1.23
N LEU A 32 9.86 9.30 2.41
CA LEU A 32 11.26 9.55 2.79
C LEU A 32 12.27 8.79 1.92
N LEU A 33 11.88 7.64 1.35
CA LEU A 33 12.72 6.84 0.47
C LEU A 33 12.39 7.03 -1.02
N PHE A 34 11.36 7.80 -1.34
CA PHE A 34 10.87 7.94 -2.71
C PHE A 34 11.96 8.39 -3.70
N PRO A 35 12.84 9.38 -3.40
CA PRO A 35 13.94 9.76 -4.27
C PRO A 35 14.85 8.59 -4.69
N LEU A 36 15.06 7.60 -3.82
CA LEU A 36 15.89 6.42 -4.09
C LEU A 36 15.32 5.58 -5.24
N LEU A 37 14.00 5.45 -5.30
CA LEU A 37 13.26 4.65 -6.27
C LEU A 37 12.67 5.50 -7.40
N SER A 38 13.30 6.64 -7.69
CA SER A 38 12.93 7.51 -8.80
C SER A 38 13.90 7.45 -9.98
N ALA A 39 15.08 6.83 -9.78
CA ALA A 39 16.18 6.88 -10.73
C ALA A 39 16.02 5.85 -11.85
N ASN A 40 15.84 6.34 -13.09
CA ASN A 40 15.74 5.52 -14.31
C ASN A 40 14.75 4.34 -14.19
N PRO A 41 13.49 4.58 -13.77
CA PRO A 41 12.53 3.54 -13.45
C PRO A 41 12.14 2.76 -14.71
N LYS A 42 12.19 1.42 -14.63
CA LYS A 42 11.88 0.50 -15.74
C LYS A 42 11.04 -0.66 -15.25
N THR A 43 10.29 -1.26 -16.16
CA THR A 43 9.51 -2.48 -15.87
C THR A 43 9.93 -3.67 -16.71
N LYS A 44 9.85 -4.86 -16.12
CA LYS A 44 9.93 -6.14 -16.83
C LYS A 44 8.91 -7.11 -16.24
N GLY A 45 7.78 -7.25 -16.93
CA GLY A 45 6.66 -8.04 -16.42
C GLY A 45 5.97 -7.28 -15.29
N LYS A 46 5.90 -7.88 -14.10
CA LYS A 46 5.29 -7.31 -12.88
C LYS A 46 6.33 -6.68 -11.92
N ALA A 47 7.59 -6.56 -12.33
CA ALA A 47 8.65 -6.04 -11.47
C ALA A 47 9.15 -4.69 -11.93
N LEU A 48 9.61 -3.88 -10.98
CA LEU A 48 10.16 -2.55 -11.17
C LEU A 48 11.67 -2.58 -10.93
N TYR A 49 12.42 -1.78 -11.69
CA TYR A 49 13.88 -1.71 -11.66
C TYR A 49 14.32 -0.25 -11.64
N PHE A 50 15.30 0.07 -10.79
CA PHE A 50 15.81 1.43 -10.59
C PHE A 50 17.34 1.44 -10.53
N ASP A 51 17.96 2.50 -10.99
CA ASP A 51 19.42 2.69 -10.92
C ASP A 51 19.85 2.98 -9.49
N LYS A 52 20.71 2.13 -8.91
CA LYS A 52 21.15 2.28 -7.52
C LYS A 52 22.00 3.52 -7.32
N VAL A 53 22.96 3.78 -8.21
CA VAL A 53 23.96 4.83 -8.00
C VAL A 53 23.29 6.19 -8.08
N GLU A 54 22.48 6.41 -9.11
CA GLU A 54 21.72 7.64 -9.28
C GLU A 54 20.64 7.79 -8.19
N GLY A 55 19.96 6.70 -7.81
CA GLY A 55 18.97 6.72 -6.74
C GLY A 55 19.55 7.16 -5.39
N VAL A 56 20.71 6.61 -5.01
CA VAL A 56 21.38 6.98 -3.74
C VAL A 56 21.80 8.45 -3.75
N ASN A 57 22.25 8.97 -4.89
CA ASN A 57 22.58 10.40 -5.01
C ASN A 57 21.34 11.29 -4.86
N ARG A 58 20.22 10.95 -5.50
CA ARG A 58 18.95 11.68 -5.36
C ARG A 58 18.44 11.69 -3.93
N LEU A 59 18.53 10.55 -3.25
CA LEU A 59 18.18 10.44 -1.83
C LEU A 59 19.09 11.32 -0.96
N SER A 60 20.40 11.35 -1.23
CA SER A 60 21.35 12.21 -0.51
C SER A 60 20.97 13.68 -0.62
N LEU A 61 20.70 14.17 -1.84
CA LEU A 61 20.29 15.57 -2.06
C LEU A 61 19.00 15.93 -1.34
N PHE A 62 18.06 14.98 -1.26
CA PHE A 62 16.83 15.19 -0.49
C PHE A 62 17.10 15.25 1.01
N TYR A 63 17.95 14.37 1.55
CA TYR A 63 18.32 14.39 2.97
C TYR A 63 19.15 15.63 3.33
N ASP A 64 19.94 16.18 2.41
CA ASP A 64 20.61 17.47 2.58
C ASP A 64 19.57 18.60 2.73
N LEU A 65 18.55 18.64 1.86
CA LEU A 65 17.44 19.59 1.98
C LEU A 65 16.70 19.48 3.32
N LEU A 66 16.38 18.25 3.76
CA LEU A 66 15.74 18.00 5.05
C LEU A 66 16.62 18.49 6.21
N THR A 67 17.93 18.24 6.14
CA THR A 67 18.90 18.66 7.16
C THR A 67 18.97 20.17 7.29
N GLU A 68 19.02 20.89 6.19
CA GLU A 68 19.06 22.36 6.17
C GLU A 68 17.73 22.97 6.62
N THR A 69 16.61 22.46 6.10
CA THR A 69 15.26 22.98 6.40
C THR A 69 14.91 22.83 7.88
N TYR A 70 15.26 21.70 8.48
CA TYR A 70 14.94 21.40 9.88
C TYR A 70 16.12 21.61 10.85
N GLN A 71 17.27 22.11 10.38
CA GLN A 71 18.46 22.39 11.18
C GLN A 71 18.97 21.18 11.97
N LEU A 72 19.07 20.01 11.33
CA LEU A 72 19.38 18.73 11.97
C LEU A 72 20.87 18.44 12.14
N GLN A 73 21.75 19.39 11.77
CA GLN A 73 23.21 19.25 11.73
C GLN A 73 23.82 18.75 13.07
N ASP A 74 23.27 19.18 14.20
CA ASP A 74 23.76 18.82 15.54
C ASP A 74 22.96 17.66 16.20
N ASN A 75 21.96 17.10 15.51
CA ASN A 75 21.19 15.98 16.02
C ASN A 75 21.96 14.66 15.82
N LYS A 76 22.57 14.18 16.89
CA LYS A 76 23.38 12.96 16.86
C LYS A 76 22.60 11.72 16.42
N SER A 77 21.36 11.53 16.92
CA SER A 77 20.54 10.37 16.55
C SER A 77 20.19 10.37 15.06
N PHE A 78 19.87 11.54 14.51
CA PHE A 78 19.68 11.71 13.07
C PHE A 78 20.97 11.42 12.30
N SER A 79 22.08 12.05 12.68
CA SER A 79 23.37 11.85 12.01
C SER A 79 23.82 10.38 12.02
N ASP A 80 23.70 9.69 13.15
CA ASP A 80 24.11 8.29 13.30
C ASP A 80 23.23 7.38 12.43
N ALA A 81 21.90 7.57 12.44
CA ALA A 81 20.97 6.77 11.64
C ALA A 81 21.14 6.99 10.13
N VAL A 82 21.22 8.26 9.70
CA VAL A 82 21.39 8.64 8.29
C VAL A 82 22.74 8.18 7.75
N SER A 83 23.81 8.35 8.53
CA SER A 83 25.14 7.86 8.13
C SER A 83 25.14 6.36 7.94
N LEU A 84 24.56 5.59 8.88
CA LEU A 84 24.48 4.14 8.75
C LEU A 84 23.65 3.70 7.54
N MET A 85 22.53 4.37 7.27
CA MET A 85 21.69 4.12 6.09
C MET A 85 22.48 4.34 4.80
N PHE A 86 23.14 5.49 4.64
CA PHE A 86 23.89 5.78 3.42
C PHE A 86 25.12 4.89 3.26
N GLU A 87 25.86 4.61 4.34
CA GLU A 87 26.97 3.63 4.32
C GLU A 87 26.49 2.28 3.79
N PHE A 88 25.37 1.77 4.32
CA PHE A 88 24.73 0.55 3.84
C PHE A 88 24.39 0.61 2.35
N LEU A 89 23.70 1.67 1.88
CA LEU A 89 23.28 1.81 0.49
C LEU A 89 24.46 1.94 -0.48
N PHE A 90 25.51 2.67 -0.10
CA PHE A 90 26.74 2.76 -0.88
C PHE A 90 27.46 1.41 -0.95
N ASP A 91 27.39 0.62 0.12
CA ASP A 91 28.05 -0.67 0.22
C ASP A 91 27.36 -1.82 -0.53
N LEU A 92 26.14 -1.62 -1.03
CA LEU A 92 25.45 -2.63 -1.82
C LEU A 92 26.26 -3.01 -3.08
N PRO A 93 26.46 -4.33 -3.33
CA PRO A 93 27.44 -4.82 -4.30
C PRO A 93 27.04 -4.62 -5.77
N TYR A 94 25.76 -4.45 -6.06
CA TYR A 94 25.24 -4.39 -7.41
C TYR A 94 24.64 -3.03 -7.77
N ASP A 95 24.38 -2.81 -9.06
CA ASP A 95 24.04 -1.52 -9.65
C ASP A 95 22.55 -1.20 -9.71
N THR A 96 21.68 -2.15 -9.40
CA THR A 96 20.23 -2.02 -9.63
C THR A 96 19.42 -2.34 -8.37
N PHE A 97 18.40 -1.53 -8.09
CA PHE A 97 17.32 -1.91 -7.17
C PHE A 97 16.21 -2.60 -7.94
N TYR A 98 15.78 -3.77 -7.45
CA TYR A 98 14.65 -4.53 -7.95
C TYR A 98 13.53 -4.49 -6.91
N VAL A 99 12.33 -4.11 -7.33
CA VAL A 99 11.15 -4.05 -6.47
C VAL A 99 10.08 -5.01 -6.97
N ASP A 100 9.65 -5.89 -6.06
CA ASP A 100 8.53 -6.81 -6.26
C ASP A 100 7.30 -6.31 -5.50
N ALA A 101 6.33 -5.77 -6.25
CA ALA A 101 5.05 -5.29 -5.73
C ALA A 101 3.88 -6.22 -6.14
N SER A 102 4.17 -7.47 -6.48
CA SER A 102 3.19 -8.42 -7.00
C SER A 102 1.98 -8.61 -6.12
N ASP A 103 2.17 -8.58 -4.79
CA ASP A 103 1.09 -8.77 -3.83
C ASP A 103 0.12 -7.60 -3.87
N VAL A 104 0.61 -6.37 -4.08
CA VAL A 104 -0.22 -5.16 -4.18
C VAL A 104 -1.09 -5.16 -5.43
N TYR A 105 -0.56 -5.66 -6.56
CA TYR A 105 -1.31 -5.68 -7.82
C TYR A 105 -2.56 -6.56 -7.82
N THR A 106 -2.67 -7.50 -6.87
CA THR A 106 -3.84 -8.40 -6.78
C THR A 106 -5.13 -7.73 -6.28
N MET A 107 -5.06 -6.44 -5.93
CA MET A 107 -6.18 -5.66 -5.43
C MET A 107 -7.02 -4.97 -6.52
N ASN A 108 -6.59 -5.05 -7.78
CA ASN A 108 -7.23 -4.41 -8.92
C ASN A 108 -7.54 -5.47 -10.02
N GLU A 109 -8.63 -5.28 -10.77
CA GLU A 109 -9.03 -6.15 -11.89
C GLU A 109 -8.07 -6.02 -13.10
N GLU A 110 -7.26 -4.95 -13.13
CA GLU A 110 -6.22 -4.75 -14.14
C GLU A 110 -5.07 -5.76 -14.04
N LYS A 111 -4.46 -6.09 -15.18
CA LYS A 111 -3.35 -7.07 -15.20
C LYS A 111 -2.12 -6.50 -14.46
N PRO A 112 -1.45 -7.26 -13.57
CA PRO A 112 -0.30 -6.79 -12.80
C PRO A 112 0.84 -6.16 -13.62
N LYS A 113 1.01 -6.58 -14.87
CA LYS A 113 1.99 -5.99 -15.79
C LYS A 113 1.66 -4.56 -16.20
N GLU A 114 0.38 -4.23 -16.36
CA GLU A 114 -0.05 -2.88 -16.74
C GLU A 114 -0.03 -1.96 -15.52
N GLN A 115 -0.43 -2.45 -14.35
CA GLN A 115 -0.27 -1.73 -13.08
C GLN A 115 1.21 -1.38 -12.80
N ALA A 116 2.14 -2.31 -13.06
CA ALA A 116 3.57 -2.01 -12.92
C ALA A 116 4.04 -0.88 -13.84
N LYS A 117 3.49 -0.76 -15.07
CA LYS A 117 3.84 0.34 -15.97
C LYS A 117 3.25 1.68 -15.50
N GLN A 118 2.00 1.68 -15.08
CA GLN A 118 1.36 2.88 -14.51
C GLN A 118 2.16 3.40 -13.31
N TRP A 119 2.63 2.51 -12.43
CA TRP A 119 3.51 2.91 -11.33
C TRP A 119 4.82 3.56 -11.80
N VAL A 120 5.41 3.13 -12.92
CA VAL A 120 6.59 3.83 -13.45
C VAL A 120 6.25 5.24 -13.93
N GLU A 121 5.08 5.42 -14.56
CA GLU A 121 4.60 6.74 -14.97
C GLU A 121 4.35 7.63 -13.76
N GLU A 122 3.63 7.13 -12.74
CA GLU A 122 3.39 7.82 -11.47
C GLU A 122 4.69 8.19 -10.73
N ILE A 123 5.69 7.29 -10.72
CA ILE A 123 7.00 7.56 -10.12
C ILE A 123 7.72 8.70 -10.85
N ILE A 124 7.67 8.72 -12.18
CA ILE A 124 8.29 9.79 -12.98
C ILE A 124 7.60 11.13 -12.69
N GLU A 125 6.27 11.15 -12.65
CA GLU A 125 5.50 12.37 -12.36
C GLU A 125 5.75 12.87 -10.93
N LYS A 126 5.69 11.98 -9.94
CA LYS A 126 5.94 12.33 -8.54
C LYS A 126 7.39 12.77 -8.32
N TRP A 127 8.38 12.22 -9.03
CA TRP A 127 9.76 12.67 -8.94
C TRP A 127 9.94 14.14 -9.34
N ALA A 128 9.21 14.62 -10.36
CA ALA A 128 9.31 16.02 -10.77
C ALA A 128 8.99 17.01 -9.64
N LEU A 129 8.12 16.62 -8.70
CA LEU A 129 7.80 17.41 -7.51
C LEU A 129 8.96 17.41 -6.49
N TYR A 130 9.57 16.25 -6.24
CA TYR A 130 10.73 16.13 -5.35
C TYR A 130 11.96 16.87 -5.92
N GLU A 131 12.20 16.73 -7.22
CA GLU A 131 13.26 17.44 -7.93
C GLU A 131 13.06 18.96 -7.83
N GLY A 132 11.83 19.45 -8.06
CA GLY A 132 11.47 20.85 -7.87
C GLY A 132 11.70 21.34 -6.43
N ALA A 133 11.37 20.54 -5.42
CA ALA A 133 11.63 20.87 -4.02
C ALA A 133 13.13 20.99 -3.71
N ILE A 134 13.94 20.04 -4.21
CA ILE A 134 15.41 20.03 -4.04
C ILE A 134 16.06 21.22 -4.75
N GLU A 135 15.69 21.49 -6.00
CA GLU A 135 16.25 22.60 -6.78
C GLU A 135 15.91 23.97 -6.18
N ASN A 136 14.69 24.12 -5.66
CA ASN A 136 14.23 25.37 -5.05
C ASN A 136 14.57 25.50 -3.57
N GLN A 137 15.13 24.44 -2.95
CA GLN A 137 15.39 24.35 -1.52
C GLN A 137 14.13 24.64 -0.67
N ASP A 138 12.98 24.09 -1.09
CA ASP A 138 11.66 24.36 -0.50
C ASP A 138 10.79 23.10 -0.51
N LEU A 139 10.36 22.65 0.68
CA LEU A 139 9.53 21.45 0.86
C LEU A 139 8.03 21.68 0.60
N SER A 140 7.56 22.93 0.48
CA SER A 140 6.11 23.24 0.42
C SER A 140 5.37 22.53 -0.71
N GLN A 141 6.04 22.25 -1.83
CA GLN A 141 5.46 21.52 -2.97
C GLN A 141 5.15 20.05 -2.65
N LEU A 142 5.71 19.52 -1.55
CA LEU A 142 5.53 18.15 -1.09
C LEU A 142 4.56 18.03 0.08
N ASP A 143 3.98 19.15 0.57
CA ASP A 143 3.08 19.14 1.73
C ASP A 143 1.88 18.22 1.50
N SER A 144 1.25 18.29 0.32
CA SER A 144 0.11 17.42 -0.01
C SER A 144 0.48 15.94 -0.08
N ILE A 145 1.72 15.63 -0.46
CA ILE A 145 2.24 14.26 -0.54
C ILE A 145 2.41 13.69 0.86
N ILE A 146 3.11 14.41 1.73
CA ILE A 146 3.43 13.91 3.07
C ILE A 146 2.17 13.81 3.95
N THR A 147 1.22 14.74 3.80
CA THR A 147 -0.08 14.68 4.48
C THR A 147 -0.94 13.51 3.98
N ALA A 148 -0.93 13.20 2.69
CA ALA A 148 -1.66 12.05 2.15
C ALA A 148 -1.14 10.71 2.71
N SER A 149 0.14 10.66 3.11
CA SER A 149 0.76 9.50 3.76
C SER A 149 0.53 9.42 5.28
N GLY A 150 -0.24 10.36 5.85
CA GLY A 150 -0.64 10.35 7.25
C GLY A 150 0.33 11.02 8.21
N TYR A 151 1.29 11.80 7.70
CA TYR A 151 2.22 12.59 8.51
C TYR A 151 1.92 14.09 8.39
N GLU A 152 2.16 14.85 9.46
CA GLU A 152 1.96 16.31 9.44
C GLU A 152 3.07 17.03 8.66
N SER A 153 4.27 16.45 8.61
CA SER A 153 5.43 16.98 7.89
C SER A 153 6.51 15.90 7.69
N PHE A 154 7.56 16.19 6.90
CA PHE A 154 8.71 15.29 6.84
C PHE A 154 9.48 15.21 8.16
N LEU A 155 9.47 16.25 8.99
CA LEU A 155 10.06 16.20 10.33
C LEU A 155 9.30 15.22 11.24
N ASP A 156 7.97 15.25 11.18
CA ASP A 156 7.10 14.30 11.89
C ASP A 156 7.37 12.86 11.42
N ALA A 157 7.44 12.64 10.11
CA ALA A 157 7.80 11.33 9.56
C ALA A 157 9.19 10.85 10.02
N LEU A 158 10.21 11.72 9.97
CA LEU A 158 11.58 11.41 10.38
C LEU A 158 11.68 11.01 11.87
N GLN A 159 10.89 11.64 12.74
CA GLN A 159 10.94 11.47 14.19
C GLN A 159 10.11 10.28 14.69
N HIS A 160 9.33 9.64 13.83
CA HIS A 160 8.54 8.49 14.23
C HIS A 160 9.43 7.28 14.56
N ASP A 161 9.21 6.66 15.74
CA ASP A 161 10.08 5.60 16.29
C ASP A 161 10.45 4.47 15.32
N TRP A 162 9.47 3.96 14.54
CA TRP A 162 9.71 2.86 13.61
C TRP A 162 10.38 3.31 12.30
N VAL A 163 10.29 4.60 11.94
CA VAL A 163 10.94 5.15 10.74
C VAL A 163 12.43 5.38 11.00
N ASN A 164 12.79 5.79 12.22
CA ASN A 164 14.17 5.99 12.67
C ASN A 164 15.01 6.78 11.64
N PHE A 165 14.53 7.97 11.27
CA PHE A 165 15.15 8.85 10.27
C PHE A 165 15.35 8.22 8.87
N GLY A 166 14.61 7.15 8.56
CA GLY A 166 14.69 6.39 7.31
C GLY A 166 15.43 5.06 7.44
N LEU A 167 16.19 4.86 8.52
CA LEU A 167 16.92 3.61 8.77
C LEU A 167 15.96 2.44 9.04
N GLY A 168 14.79 2.70 9.63
CA GLY A 168 13.82 1.68 10.02
C GLY A 168 13.04 1.04 8.88
N TYR A 169 13.16 1.56 7.65
CA TYR A 169 12.59 0.93 6.45
C TYR A 169 13.39 -0.26 5.92
N TRP A 170 14.62 -0.43 6.42
CA TRP A 170 15.54 -1.45 5.95
C TRP A 170 15.53 -2.65 6.90
N GLU A 171 15.64 -3.84 6.32
CA GLU A 171 15.75 -5.09 7.04
C GLU A 171 16.99 -5.04 7.92
N GLU A 172 16.75 -5.06 9.23
CA GLU A 172 17.77 -4.84 10.24
C GLU A 172 18.93 -5.83 10.05
N THR A 173 18.64 -7.09 9.79
CA THR A 173 19.67 -8.12 9.60
C THR A 173 20.56 -7.86 8.37
N VAL A 174 20.08 -7.14 7.37
CA VAL A 174 20.81 -6.81 6.13
C VAL A 174 21.63 -5.53 6.30
N VAL A 175 21.07 -4.49 6.93
CA VAL A 175 21.83 -3.28 7.31
C VAL A 175 22.93 -3.63 8.31
N LYS A 176 22.63 -4.56 9.23
CA LYS A 176 23.54 -5.01 10.28
C LYS A 176 24.47 -6.15 9.88
N GLN A 177 24.51 -6.57 8.61
CA GLN A 177 25.49 -7.56 8.16
C GLN A 177 26.92 -7.02 8.33
N SER A 178 27.79 -7.80 8.99
CA SER A 178 29.16 -7.36 9.29
C SER A 178 29.92 -6.99 8.02
N ARG A 179 30.40 -5.74 7.98
CA ARG A 179 31.17 -5.14 6.87
C ARG A 179 32.60 -5.71 6.77
N SER A 180 32.96 -6.57 7.72
CA SER A 180 34.28 -7.19 7.82
C SER A 180 34.21 -8.72 7.76
N VAL A 181 35.21 -9.28 7.11
CA VAL A 181 35.42 -10.72 6.99
C VAL A 181 36.64 -11.08 7.82
N VAL A 182 36.51 -12.09 8.68
CA VAL A 182 37.65 -12.69 9.37
C VAL A 182 38.53 -13.40 8.35
N PHE A 183 39.82 -13.10 8.34
CA PHE A 183 40.81 -13.82 7.55
C PHE A 183 41.87 -14.44 8.45
N ASN A 184 42.50 -15.52 7.98
CA ASN A 184 43.57 -16.20 8.71
C ASN A 184 44.92 -15.90 8.06
N GLU A 185 45.93 -15.63 8.89
CA GLU A 185 47.35 -15.62 8.53
C GLU A 185 48.10 -16.58 9.47
N GLY A 186 48.45 -17.77 8.97
CA GLY A 186 48.89 -18.86 9.84
C GLY A 186 47.76 -19.33 10.78
N ASN A 187 48.03 -19.31 12.08
CA ASN A 187 47.06 -19.69 13.13
C ASN A 187 46.39 -18.48 13.80
N LEU A 188 46.58 -17.27 13.24
CA LEU A 188 46.03 -16.03 13.79
C LEU A 188 44.99 -15.45 12.83
N GLN A 189 44.02 -14.75 13.42
CA GLN A 189 42.88 -14.12 12.77
C GLN A 189 43.02 -12.60 12.77
N GLY A 190 42.60 -11.99 11.67
CA GLY A 190 42.47 -10.55 11.47
C GLY A 190 41.16 -10.21 10.76
N LEU A 191 40.91 -8.92 10.54
CA LEU A 191 39.72 -8.41 9.86
C LEU A 191 40.10 -7.69 8.58
N LYS A 192 39.32 -7.92 7.53
CA LYS A 192 39.41 -7.19 6.27
C LYS A 192 38.01 -6.80 5.79
N ASP A 193 37.90 -5.76 4.98
CA ASP A 193 36.64 -5.44 4.30
C ASP A 193 36.39 -6.40 3.13
N LYS A 194 35.20 -6.30 2.52
CA LYS A 194 34.80 -7.06 1.32
C LYS A 194 35.73 -6.87 0.11
N ASN A 195 36.44 -5.74 0.04
CA ASN A 195 37.39 -5.41 -1.02
C ASN A 195 38.81 -5.92 -0.72
N GLY A 196 39.00 -6.57 0.44
CA GLY A 196 40.28 -7.12 0.86
C GLY A 196 41.21 -6.14 1.58
N LYS A 197 40.77 -4.91 1.88
CA LYS A 197 41.52 -3.96 2.69
C LYS A 197 41.59 -4.48 4.13
N ILE A 198 42.80 -4.57 4.68
CA ILE A 198 42.99 -4.98 6.07
C ILE A 198 42.46 -3.88 7.01
N LEU A 199 41.47 -4.22 7.84
CA LEU A 199 40.89 -3.38 8.88
C LEU A 199 41.59 -3.62 10.22
N ALA A 200 41.90 -4.88 10.54
CA ALA A 200 42.75 -5.27 11.66
C ALA A 200 43.73 -6.38 11.23
N PRO A 201 45.02 -6.28 11.58
CA PRO A 201 46.01 -7.30 11.24
C PRO A 201 45.72 -8.65 11.93
N ALA A 202 46.27 -9.74 11.40
CA ALA A 202 46.12 -11.08 11.96
C ALA A 202 46.91 -11.27 13.26
N LEU A 203 46.31 -10.86 14.39
CA LEU A 203 46.94 -10.86 15.71
C LEU A 203 46.23 -11.75 16.75
N TYR A 204 44.99 -12.16 16.47
CA TYR A 204 44.11 -12.80 17.45
C TYR A 204 44.08 -14.31 17.27
N ASN A 205 44.02 -15.07 18.35
CA ASN A 205 43.77 -16.51 18.28
C ASN A 205 42.39 -16.80 17.70
N VAL A 206 41.39 -16.05 18.16
CA VAL A 206 40.00 -16.14 17.70
C VAL A 206 39.38 -14.73 17.72
N ILE A 207 38.62 -14.41 16.69
CA ILE A 207 37.65 -13.32 16.65
C ILE A 207 36.28 -13.99 16.62
N TYR A 208 35.49 -13.81 17.68
CA TYR A 208 34.15 -14.38 17.80
C TYR A 208 33.17 -13.65 16.87
N ALA A 209 31.93 -14.13 16.81
CA ALA A 209 30.90 -13.47 16.02
C ALA A 209 30.69 -12.02 16.51
N PHE A 210 30.40 -11.12 15.59
CA PHE A 210 29.99 -9.75 15.95
C PHE A 210 28.58 -9.79 16.53
N SER A 211 28.39 -9.11 17.65
CA SER A 211 27.07 -8.93 18.24
C SER A 211 26.26 -7.84 17.51
N GLU A 212 25.01 -7.62 17.94
CA GLU A 212 24.10 -6.61 17.37
C GLU A 212 24.62 -5.16 17.48
N VAL A 213 25.63 -4.91 18.31
CA VAL A 213 26.30 -3.61 18.45
C VAL A 213 27.62 -3.52 17.68
N TYR A 214 27.89 -4.49 16.78
CA TYR A 214 29.07 -4.57 15.90
C TYR A 214 30.40 -4.62 16.64
N ILE A 215 30.38 -5.28 17.78
CA ILE A 215 31.56 -5.55 18.58
C ILE A 215 31.70 -7.06 18.70
N ALA A 216 32.89 -7.58 18.41
CA ALA A 216 33.23 -8.97 18.61
C ALA A 216 34.16 -9.11 19.82
N VAL A 217 34.02 -10.21 20.54
CA VAL A 217 35.04 -10.66 21.49
C VAL A 217 36.27 -11.10 20.70
N VAL A 218 37.46 -10.76 21.19
CA VAL A 218 38.73 -11.22 20.63
C VAL A 218 39.54 -11.95 21.69
N GLU A 219 40.10 -13.10 21.32
CA GLU A 219 41.03 -13.85 22.15
C GLU A 219 42.46 -13.65 21.65
N GLN A 220 43.38 -13.30 22.54
CA GLN A 220 44.81 -13.29 22.28
C GLN A 220 45.58 -13.81 23.50
N GLY A 221 46.31 -14.91 23.33
CA GLY A 221 47.12 -15.51 24.39
C GLY A 221 46.33 -15.98 25.61
N GLY A 222 45.09 -16.46 25.41
CA GLY A 222 44.20 -16.88 26.50
C GLY A 222 43.61 -15.72 27.31
N LYS A 223 43.67 -14.49 26.78
CA LYS A 223 43.01 -13.31 27.32
C LYS A 223 42.00 -12.76 26.34
N TYR A 224 40.95 -12.15 26.86
CA TYR A 224 39.80 -11.68 26.09
C TYR A 224 39.70 -10.15 26.11
N GLY A 225 39.26 -9.59 24.98
CA GLY A 225 39.03 -8.17 24.74
C GLY A 225 37.90 -7.95 23.73
N TYR A 226 37.75 -6.73 23.22
CA TYR A 226 36.65 -6.36 22.31
C TYR A 226 37.15 -5.52 21.13
N ILE A 227 36.71 -5.85 19.91
CA ILE A 227 37.04 -5.16 18.65
C ILE A 227 35.78 -4.76 17.89
N THR A 228 35.78 -3.63 17.19
CA THR A 228 34.69 -3.27 16.26
C THR A 228 34.81 -3.99 14.92
N ASP A 229 33.71 -4.04 14.18
CA ASP A 229 33.68 -4.48 12.77
C ASP A 229 34.61 -3.68 11.87
N GLN A 230 34.89 -2.41 12.21
CA GLN A 230 35.90 -1.57 11.54
C GLN A 230 37.36 -1.85 11.96
N GLY A 231 37.61 -2.90 12.76
CA GLY A 231 38.96 -3.27 13.19
C GLY A 231 39.54 -2.42 14.33
N ARG A 232 38.74 -1.55 14.97
CA ARG A 232 39.18 -0.74 16.12
C ARG A 232 39.11 -1.59 17.39
N LEU A 233 40.25 -1.82 18.02
CA LEU A 233 40.32 -2.47 19.32
C LEU A 233 39.81 -1.52 20.42
N ILE A 234 38.65 -1.81 21.00
CA ILE A 234 38.03 -1.00 22.06
C ILE A 234 38.66 -1.35 23.40
N VAL A 235 38.74 -2.65 23.67
CA VAL A 235 39.28 -3.21 24.91
C VAL A 235 40.39 -4.19 24.54
N PRO A 236 41.65 -3.91 24.91
CA PRO A 236 42.73 -4.85 24.66
C PRO A 236 42.51 -6.20 25.36
N PRO A 237 42.99 -7.32 24.79
CA PRO A 237 42.94 -8.62 25.45
C PRO A 237 43.62 -8.61 26.82
N GLN A 238 42.83 -8.62 27.90
CA GLN A 238 43.34 -8.54 29.27
C GLN A 238 42.50 -9.32 30.28
N TYR A 239 41.25 -9.66 29.95
CA TYR A 239 40.33 -10.36 30.83
C TYR A 239 40.46 -11.87 30.74
N GLU A 240 40.09 -12.59 31.80
CA GLU A 240 40.13 -14.06 31.85
C GLU A 240 39.02 -14.69 31.00
N ASN A 241 37.90 -13.98 30.87
CA ASN A 241 36.79 -14.33 29.99
C ASN A 241 36.00 -13.07 29.62
N ALA A 242 35.27 -13.11 28.51
CA ALA A 242 34.37 -12.05 28.05
C ALA A 242 33.18 -12.65 27.31
N PHE A 243 32.01 -12.03 27.44
CA PHE A 243 30.77 -12.42 26.77
C PHE A 243 30.44 -11.44 25.65
N ASP A 244 29.45 -11.77 24.81
CA ASP A 244 29.05 -10.90 23.70
C ASP A 244 28.62 -9.52 24.19
N ALA A 245 29.03 -8.49 23.44
CA ALA A 245 28.69 -7.10 23.75
C ALA A 245 27.24 -6.79 23.33
N TYR A 246 26.57 -5.89 24.03
CA TYR A 246 25.21 -5.43 23.69
C TYR A 246 25.00 -3.98 24.12
N SER A 247 23.83 -3.41 23.83
CA SER A 247 23.49 -2.02 24.18
C SER A 247 22.44 -1.98 25.28
N VAL A 248 22.60 -1.08 26.25
CA VAL A 248 21.59 -0.72 27.25
C VAL A 248 21.52 0.81 27.32
N HIS A 249 20.38 1.39 26.95
CA HIS A 249 20.15 2.85 26.89
C HIS A 249 21.31 3.59 26.18
N ASP A 250 21.60 3.18 24.95
CA ASP A 250 22.68 3.70 24.09
C ASP A 250 24.11 3.51 24.62
N THR A 251 24.27 2.75 25.72
CA THR A 251 25.58 2.42 26.29
C THR A 251 25.98 1.01 25.86
N LYS A 252 27.12 0.90 25.17
CA LYS A 252 27.69 -0.41 24.81
C LYS A 252 28.35 -1.02 26.03
N VAL A 253 27.90 -2.22 26.40
CA VAL A 253 28.39 -2.94 27.57
C VAL A 253 28.84 -4.35 27.22
N GLY A 254 29.70 -4.91 28.05
CA GLY A 254 30.15 -6.30 27.94
C GLY A 254 30.43 -6.89 29.32
N ILE A 255 30.02 -8.14 29.53
CA ILE A 255 30.29 -8.86 30.77
C ILE A 255 31.69 -9.47 30.67
N VAL A 256 32.52 -9.29 31.71
CA VAL A 256 33.90 -9.78 31.73
C VAL A 256 34.26 -10.40 33.08
N CYS A 257 35.23 -11.33 33.06
CA CYS A 257 35.73 -11.99 34.27
C CYS A 257 37.12 -11.49 34.68
N VAL A 258 37.27 -11.20 35.98
CA VAL A 258 38.49 -10.77 36.66
C VAL A 258 38.67 -11.57 37.95
N GLY A 259 39.67 -12.44 38.04
CA GLY A 259 39.98 -13.21 39.25
C GLY A 259 38.81 -14.07 39.73
N GLU A 260 38.22 -14.86 38.83
CA GLU A 260 37.01 -15.68 39.06
C GLU A 260 35.72 -14.91 39.42
N LYS A 261 35.74 -13.56 39.35
CA LYS A 261 34.56 -12.71 39.55
C LYS A 261 34.11 -12.07 38.26
N THR A 262 32.81 -11.79 38.17
CA THR A 262 32.16 -11.28 36.97
C THR A 262 31.64 -9.87 37.20
N GLY A 263 31.81 -8.99 36.21
CA GLY A 263 31.35 -7.60 36.24
C GLY A 263 30.89 -7.11 34.86
N LEU A 264 30.22 -5.96 34.84
CA LEU A 264 29.71 -5.32 33.61
C LEU A 264 30.57 -4.10 33.29
N LEU A 265 31.22 -4.12 32.13
CA LEU A 265 32.10 -3.06 31.65
C LEU A 265 31.36 -2.18 30.64
N ASN A 266 31.42 -0.86 30.81
CA ASN A 266 31.08 0.07 29.74
C ASN A 266 32.22 0.06 28.72
N LEU A 267 31.96 -0.39 27.50
CA LEU A 267 33.01 -0.62 26.51
C LEU A 267 33.59 0.69 25.97
N ASP A 268 32.78 1.74 25.83
CA ASP A 268 33.25 3.03 25.30
C ASP A 268 34.16 3.77 26.29
N THR A 269 33.83 3.73 27.59
CA THR A 269 34.58 4.42 28.65
C THR A 269 35.60 3.53 29.36
N GLN A 270 35.48 2.21 29.23
CA GLN A 270 36.21 1.19 29.98
C GLN A 270 36.07 1.32 31.50
N GLN A 271 34.98 1.94 31.97
CA GLN A 271 34.64 2.03 33.38
C GLN A 271 33.65 0.93 33.78
N TRP A 272 33.73 0.48 35.02
CA TRP A 272 32.80 -0.50 35.58
C TRP A 272 31.41 0.10 35.74
N ALA A 273 30.43 -0.51 35.09
CA ALA A 273 29.02 -0.24 35.31
C ALA A 273 28.50 -1.10 36.49
N ILE A 274 28.96 -2.36 36.55
CA ILE A 274 28.85 -3.26 37.72
C ILE A 274 30.27 -3.76 38.03
N ALA A 275 30.73 -3.55 39.26
CA ALA A 275 32.08 -3.97 39.66
C ALA A 275 32.23 -5.50 39.62
N PRO A 276 33.43 -6.04 39.30
CA PRO A 276 33.67 -7.47 39.22
C PRO A 276 33.85 -8.09 40.61
N GLU A 277 32.79 -8.10 41.41
CA GLU A 277 32.76 -8.65 42.78
C GLU A 277 31.73 -9.78 42.96
N TYR A 278 31.02 -10.12 41.89
CA TYR A 278 29.97 -11.13 41.87
C TYR A 278 30.49 -12.46 41.34
N ASP A 279 29.93 -13.55 41.85
CA ASP A 279 30.18 -14.90 41.32
C ASP A 279 29.63 -15.01 39.89
N GLU A 280 28.49 -14.37 39.62
CA GLU A 280 27.82 -14.36 38.32
C GLU A 280 27.08 -13.03 38.12
N VAL A 281 27.05 -12.54 36.87
CA VAL A 281 26.23 -11.39 36.43
C VAL A 281 25.53 -11.82 35.14
N GLU A 282 24.21 -11.78 35.13
CA GLU A 282 23.37 -12.17 33.99
C GLU A 282 22.33 -11.09 33.72
N GLN A 283 22.15 -10.70 32.45
CA GLN A 283 21.12 -9.74 32.07
C GLN A 283 19.74 -10.39 32.19
N LEU A 284 18.84 -9.75 32.94
CA LEU A 284 17.46 -10.21 33.11
C LEU A 284 16.56 -9.63 32.02
N TYR A 285 16.52 -8.30 31.91
CA TYR A 285 15.75 -7.58 30.88
C TYR A 285 16.16 -6.11 30.86
N ASP A 286 16.33 -5.54 29.66
CA ASP A 286 16.73 -4.16 29.43
C ASP A 286 17.90 -3.76 30.35
N GLN A 287 17.65 -2.93 31.35
CA GLN A 287 18.63 -2.39 32.26
C GLN A 287 18.84 -3.21 33.54
N TYR A 288 18.16 -4.34 33.73
CA TYR A 288 18.15 -5.11 34.98
C TYR A 288 18.98 -6.38 34.88
N TYR A 289 19.68 -6.71 35.96
CA TYR A 289 20.63 -7.83 36.04
C TYR A 289 20.38 -8.68 37.29
N ASN A 290 20.43 -9.99 37.12
CA ASN A 290 20.68 -10.92 38.22
C ASN A 290 22.17 -10.87 38.56
N VAL A 291 22.48 -10.69 39.85
CA VAL A 291 23.84 -10.80 40.36
C VAL A 291 23.89 -11.83 41.49
N LEU A 292 24.81 -12.80 41.39
CA LEU A 292 25.01 -13.85 42.37
C LEU A 292 26.19 -13.48 43.28
N GLN A 293 25.94 -13.43 44.59
CA GLN A 293 27.00 -13.24 45.57
C GLN A 293 26.77 -14.13 46.79
N ASN A 294 27.76 -14.96 47.15
CA ASN A 294 27.69 -15.83 48.32
C ASN A 294 26.46 -16.78 48.31
N GLY A 295 26.08 -17.28 47.13
CA GLY A 295 24.93 -18.19 46.95
C GLY A 295 23.56 -17.51 47.06
N GLN A 296 23.51 -16.19 46.93
CA GLN A 296 22.27 -15.41 46.93
C GLN A 296 22.21 -14.51 45.68
N TYR A 297 21.07 -14.53 45.00
CA TYR A 297 20.73 -13.65 43.88
C TYR A 297 20.12 -12.35 44.36
N GLN A 298 20.46 -11.27 43.67
CA GLN A 298 19.88 -9.94 43.81
C GLN A 298 19.59 -9.36 42.42
N VAL A 299 18.67 -8.38 42.35
CA VAL A 299 18.41 -7.61 41.13
C VAL A 299 19.04 -6.24 41.25
N VAL A 300 19.93 -5.89 40.32
CA VAL A 300 20.53 -4.56 40.19
C VAL A 300 20.17 -3.93 38.85
N ASP A 301 20.26 -2.60 38.75
CA ASP A 301 20.28 -1.93 37.45
C ASP A 301 21.67 -2.00 36.80
N TYR A 302 21.76 -1.54 35.55
CA TYR A 302 22.99 -1.50 34.75
C TYR A 302 24.09 -0.60 35.35
N LYS A 303 23.79 0.17 36.41
CA LYS A 303 24.74 0.98 37.19
C LYS A 303 25.09 0.33 38.53
N GLY A 304 24.68 -0.90 38.77
CA GLY A 304 24.92 -1.66 39.99
C GLY A 304 24.07 -1.24 41.18
N LYS A 305 23.00 -0.46 40.99
CA LYS A 305 22.10 -0.08 42.09
C LYS A 305 21.12 -1.22 42.36
N ASN A 306 21.08 -1.69 43.61
CA ASN A 306 20.08 -2.66 44.07
C ASN A 306 18.66 -2.14 43.85
N ILE A 307 17.86 -2.94 43.15
CA ILE A 307 16.44 -2.70 42.87
C ILE A 307 15.59 -3.47 43.87
N VAL A 308 15.76 -4.79 43.94
CA VAL A 308 15.08 -5.62 44.93
C VAL A 308 15.95 -5.71 46.18
N THR A 309 15.39 -5.32 47.34
CA THR A 309 16.12 -5.28 48.61
C THR A 309 16.30 -6.65 49.27
N GLU A 310 15.43 -7.61 48.93
CA GLU A 310 15.48 -8.97 49.47
C GLU A 310 16.26 -9.89 48.53
N ALA A 311 17.28 -10.56 49.07
CA ALA A 311 18.06 -11.57 48.36
C ALA A 311 17.31 -12.91 48.29
N SER A 312 17.62 -13.72 47.27
CA SER A 312 17.00 -15.03 47.05
C SER A 312 18.02 -16.14 46.79
N VAL A 313 17.72 -17.36 47.23
CA VAL A 313 18.49 -18.56 46.85
C VAL A 313 18.23 -19.03 45.43
N PHE A 314 17.19 -18.49 44.77
CA PHE A 314 16.85 -18.73 43.38
C PHE A 314 17.03 -17.45 42.56
N PRO A 315 17.40 -17.55 41.27
CA PRO A 315 17.46 -16.37 40.40
C PRO A 315 16.07 -15.73 40.27
N PHE A 316 16.06 -14.41 40.05
CA PHE A 316 14.84 -13.70 39.69
C PHE A 316 14.53 -13.95 38.21
N ASP A 317 13.24 -13.91 37.88
CA ASP A 317 12.69 -14.04 36.53
C ASP A 317 11.60 -12.97 36.31
N LEU A 318 11.02 -12.90 35.12
CA LEU A 318 10.06 -11.88 34.71
C LEU A 318 8.71 -12.45 34.35
N ASP A 319 7.65 -11.83 34.85
CA ASP A 319 6.27 -12.07 34.45
C ASP A 319 5.78 -10.90 33.58
N TYR A 320 5.36 -11.15 32.34
CA TYR A 320 5.00 -10.13 31.35
C TYR A 320 3.52 -9.69 31.49
N PRO A 321 3.17 -8.38 31.51
CA PRO A 321 4.03 -7.21 31.32
C PRO A 321 4.72 -6.78 32.65
N ILE A 322 5.98 -7.18 32.68
CA ILE A 322 7.17 -6.86 33.47
C ILE A 322 7.01 -6.60 34.98
N LYS A 323 7.03 -7.71 35.75
CA LYS A 323 7.24 -7.77 37.20
C LYS A 323 8.42 -8.71 37.48
N PHE A 324 9.23 -8.43 38.49
CA PHE A 324 10.21 -9.42 38.95
C PHE A 324 9.52 -10.46 39.82
N PHE A 325 9.89 -11.73 39.67
CA PHE A 325 9.52 -12.74 40.63
C PHE A 325 10.67 -13.69 40.94
N THR A 326 10.63 -14.29 42.13
CA THR A 326 11.54 -15.36 42.51
C THR A 326 10.78 -16.50 43.16
N LYS A 327 11.22 -17.73 42.88
CA LYS A 327 10.70 -18.95 43.52
C LYS A 327 11.05 -18.99 45.00
N GLN A 328 10.33 -19.83 45.73
CA GLN A 328 10.52 -20.05 47.16
C GLN A 328 10.60 -21.55 47.46
N GLU A 329 11.43 -21.91 48.42
CA GLU A 329 11.60 -23.31 48.81
C GLU A 329 10.32 -23.84 49.51
N GLY A 330 9.87 -25.04 49.12
CA GLY A 330 8.76 -25.73 49.78
C GLY A 330 7.35 -25.18 49.49
N THR A 331 7.19 -24.23 48.57
CA THR A 331 5.87 -23.68 48.18
C THR A 331 5.76 -23.52 46.66
N ALA A 332 4.53 -23.51 46.15
CA ALA A 332 4.23 -23.25 44.74
C ALA A 332 3.99 -21.75 44.45
N LYS A 333 4.31 -20.87 45.40
CA LYS A 333 4.17 -19.43 45.28
C LYS A 333 5.52 -18.77 45.03
N CYS A 334 5.53 -17.77 44.17
CA CYS A 334 6.64 -16.86 43.96
C CYS A 334 6.43 -15.57 44.76
N LYS A 335 7.53 -14.90 45.11
CA LYS A 335 7.50 -13.51 45.59
C LYS A 335 7.55 -12.58 44.39
N TYR A 336 6.62 -11.63 44.32
CA TYR A 336 6.54 -10.67 43.22
C TYR A 336 6.95 -9.26 43.65
N TYR A 337 7.62 -8.55 42.75
CA TYR A 337 8.07 -7.18 42.94
C TYR A 337 7.80 -6.35 41.67
N THR A 338 7.54 -5.05 41.84
CA THR A 338 7.54 -4.10 40.72
C THR A 338 8.95 -3.91 40.16
N LEU A 339 9.07 -3.27 38.99
CA LEU A 339 10.35 -2.84 38.43
C LEU A 339 11.12 -1.82 39.28
N THR A 340 10.45 -1.20 40.25
CA THR A 340 11.07 -0.32 41.25
C THR A 340 11.50 -1.07 42.52
N GLY A 341 11.28 -2.39 42.56
CA GLY A 341 11.63 -3.26 43.70
C GLY A 341 10.58 -3.32 44.80
N GLN A 342 9.38 -2.75 44.60
CA GLN A 342 8.32 -2.77 45.60
C GLN A 342 7.69 -4.17 45.68
N PHE A 343 7.71 -4.78 46.87
CA PHE A 343 7.08 -6.08 47.10
C PHE A 343 5.56 -6.01 46.93
N LEU A 344 5.01 -6.88 46.09
CA LEU A 344 3.58 -6.99 45.76
C LEU A 344 2.88 -8.11 46.54
N GLY A 345 3.62 -9.14 46.96
CA GLY A 345 3.08 -10.27 47.70
C GLY A 345 3.53 -11.63 47.17
N GLU A 346 2.91 -12.68 47.70
CA GLU A 346 3.20 -14.08 47.36
C GLU A 346 2.04 -14.74 46.63
N PHE A 347 2.27 -15.09 45.36
CA PHE A 347 1.24 -15.61 44.47
C PHE A 347 1.79 -16.80 43.66
N PRO A 348 0.94 -17.71 43.15
CA PRO A 348 1.36 -18.64 42.11
C PRO A 348 1.93 -17.91 40.88
N GLU A 349 2.67 -18.63 40.05
CA GLU A 349 3.09 -18.17 38.72
C GLU A 349 1.86 -17.83 37.85
N ASP A 350 1.97 -16.82 36.98
CA ASP A 350 0.99 -16.43 35.95
C ASP A 350 -0.39 -15.96 36.44
N VAL A 351 -0.54 -15.52 37.71
CA VAL A 351 -1.84 -15.07 38.24
C VAL A 351 -2.02 -13.56 38.34
N LEU A 352 -0.94 -12.77 38.22
CA LEU A 352 -0.98 -11.32 38.35
C LEU A 352 -1.00 -10.66 36.98
N GLU A 353 -2.13 -10.09 36.57
CA GLU A 353 -2.24 -9.28 35.36
C GLU A 353 -2.20 -7.79 35.71
N GLU A 354 -1.51 -6.98 34.90
CA GLU A 354 -1.47 -5.54 35.10
C GLU A 354 -2.79 -4.87 34.69
N LEU A 355 -3.18 -3.88 35.49
CA LEU A 355 -4.31 -3.00 35.28
C LEU A 355 -3.80 -1.56 35.17
N PRO A 356 -4.62 -0.62 34.69
CA PRO A 356 -4.23 0.79 34.62
C PRO A 356 -3.63 1.35 35.90
N LEU A 357 -2.62 2.22 35.74
CA LEU A 357 -1.92 2.91 36.82
C LEU A 357 -1.34 1.95 37.88
N ASP A 358 -0.61 0.94 37.41
CA ASP A 358 0.16 -0.05 38.18
C ASP A 358 -0.69 -0.82 39.22
N CYS A 359 -2.01 -0.91 39.01
CA CYS A 359 -2.84 -1.83 39.77
C CYS A 359 -2.66 -3.25 39.23
N TYR A 360 -2.92 -4.28 40.04
CA TYR A 360 -2.75 -5.67 39.60
C TYR A 360 -3.97 -6.50 39.89
N TRP A 361 -4.49 -7.16 38.85
CA TRP A 361 -5.54 -8.15 38.91
C TRP A 361 -4.98 -9.50 39.30
N ILE A 362 -5.42 -10.02 40.45
CA ILE A 362 -5.17 -11.40 40.85
C ILE A 362 -6.27 -12.27 40.25
N LYS A 363 -5.90 -13.09 39.27
CA LYS A 363 -6.79 -14.06 38.62
C LYS A 363 -7.19 -15.18 39.59
N PRO A 364 -8.38 -15.79 39.38
CA PRO A 364 -8.78 -16.96 40.14
C PRO A 364 -7.74 -18.08 39.97
N ASN A 365 -7.37 -18.70 41.07
CA ASN A 365 -6.34 -19.73 41.12
C ASN A 365 -6.70 -20.82 42.14
N LYS A 366 -5.77 -21.76 42.37
CA LYS A 366 -6.01 -22.91 43.29
C LYS A 366 -6.21 -22.48 44.75
N TYR A 367 -5.68 -21.34 45.17
CA TYR A 367 -5.79 -20.81 46.53
C TYR A 367 -6.93 -19.79 46.67
N GLN A 368 -7.32 -19.10 45.60
CA GLN A 368 -8.34 -18.05 45.60
C GLN A 368 -9.33 -18.24 44.44
N LYS A 369 -10.60 -18.55 44.75
CA LYS A 369 -11.60 -18.89 43.72
C LYS A 369 -12.24 -17.69 43.01
N LYS A 370 -12.18 -16.50 43.61
CA LYS A 370 -12.65 -15.25 43.02
C LYS A 370 -11.47 -14.32 42.75
N SER A 371 -11.63 -13.37 41.86
CA SER A 371 -10.58 -12.39 41.57
C SER A 371 -10.49 -11.32 42.66
N SER A 372 -9.31 -10.71 42.80
CA SER A 372 -9.09 -9.51 43.62
C SER A 372 -8.17 -8.54 42.89
N VAL A 373 -8.07 -7.30 43.37
CA VAL A 373 -7.15 -6.28 42.84
C VAL A 373 -6.30 -5.76 43.97
N ILE A 374 -4.99 -5.64 43.73
CA ILE A 374 -4.04 -4.98 44.61
C ILE A 374 -3.56 -3.67 43.96
N ASN A 375 -3.21 -2.70 44.79
CA ASN A 375 -2.59 -1.45 44.36
C ASN A 375 -1.06 -1.62 44.18
N PRO A 376 -0.34 -0.58 43.70
CA PRO A 376 1.11 -0.66 43.48
C PRO A 376 1.94 -0.91 44.76
N LYS A 377 1.32 -0.80 45.94
CA LYS A 377 1.94 -1.06 47.25
C LYS A 377 1.69 -2.50 47.73
N GLY A 378 1.09 -3.36 46.91
CA GLY A 378 0.73 -4.73 47.28
C GLY A 378 -0.50 -4.83 48.21
N GLN A 379 -1.27 -3.76 48.38
CA GLN A 379 -2.44 -3.76 49.26
C GLN A 379 -3.69 -4.13 48.47
N THR A 380 -4.47 -5.09 48.97
CA THR A 380 -5.77 -5.45 48.37
C THR A 380 -6.74 -4.28 48.48
N ILE A 381 -7.24 -3.81 47.33
CA ILE A 381 -8.20 -2.71 47.20
C ILE A 381 -9.58 -3.17 46.74
N LEU A 382 -9.69 -4.33 46.09
CA LEU A 382 -10.97 -4.96 45.73
C LEU A 382 -10.91 -6.48 45.91
N GLU A 383 -12.01 -7.07 46.33
CA GLU A 383 -12.16 -8.52 46.55
C GLU A 383 -13.47 -9.03 45.94
N ASP A 384 -13.61 -10.36 45.90
CA ASP A 384 -14.83 -11.06 45.44
C ASP A 384 -15.33 -10.66 44.05
N ILE A 385 -14.39 -10.49 43.11
CA ILE A 385 -14.69 -10.12 41.72
C ILE A 385 -15.03 -11.37 40.90
N ASP A 386 -16.20 -11.35 40.27
CA ASP A 386 -16.76 -12.44 39.45
C ASP A 386 -16.33 -12.30 37.97
N GLN A 387 -16.24 -11.07 37.46
CA GLN A 387 -15.87 -10.77 36.06
C GLN A 387 -15.21 -9.38 35.98
N MET A 388 -14.29 -9.17 35.04
CA MET A 388 -13.71 -7.86 34.76
C MET A 388 -13.83 -7.47 33.29
N LEU A 389 -13.72 -6.17 33.04
CA LEU A 389 -13.76 -5.53 31.73
C LEU A 389 -12.69 -4.41 31.76
N VAL A 390 -11.54 -4.71 31.15
CA VAL A 390 -10.30 -3.94 31.23
C VAL A 390 -9.89 -3.53 29.81
N PHE A 391 -9.36 -2.31 29.67
CA PHE A 391 -8.82 -1.79 28.42
C PHE A 391 -7.47 -1.13 28.70
N SER A 392 -6.50 -1.35 27.81
CA SER A 392 -5.10 -0.95 28.02
C SER A 392 -4.89 0.56 28.09
N ASN A 393 -5.72 1.34 27.40
CA ASN A 393 -5.61 2.80 27.33
C ASN A 393 -6.56 3.55 28.27
N TYR A 394 -7.17 2.85 29.23
CA TYR A 394 -8.09 3.44 30.20
C TYR A 394 -7.34 3.68 31.50
N THR A 395 -7.80 4.63 32.32
CA THR A 395 -7.38 4.83 33.71
C THR A 395 -8.39 4.27 34.71
N SER A 396 -9.42 3.61 34.21
CA SER A 396 -10.49 2.95 34.95
C SER A 396 -10.78 1.56 34.40
N PHE A 397 -11.49 0.74 35.19
CA PHE A 397 -12.00 -0.55 34.73
C PHE A 397 -13.36 -0.86 35.32
N ALA A 398 -14.14 -1.66 34.59
CA ALA A 398 -15.42 -2.14 35.08
C ALA A 398 -15.28 -3.58 35.59
N PHE A 399 -15.99 -3.91 36.66
CA PHE A 399 -15.96 -5.24 37.24
C PHE A 399 -17.33 -5.64 37.77
N LYS A 400 -17.58 -6.94 37.84
CA LYS A 400 -18.82 -7.50 38.35
C LYS A 400 -18.55 -8.18 39.67
N THR A 401 -19.34 -7.83 40.69
CA THR A 401 -19.33 -8.49 41.99
C THR A 401 -20.76 -8.64 42.48
N ASN A 402 -21.09 -9.79 43.07
CA ASN A 402 -22.44 -10.10 43.55
C ASN A 402 -23.51 -9.89 42.46
N LYS A 403 -23.18 -10.29 41.21
CA LYS A 403 -24.01 -10.12 40.01
C LYS A 403 -24.32 -8.67 39.58
N GLN A 404 -23.71 -7.66 40.21
CA GLN A 404 -23.87 -6.25 39.86
C GLN A 404 -22.58 -5.70 39.26
N TRP A 405 -22.69 -4.91 38.19
CA TRP A 405 -21.55 -4.20 37.62
C TRP A 405 -21.21 -2.96 38.45
N LYS A 406 -19.92 -2.68 38.54
CA LYS A 406 -19.33 -1.52 39.20
C LYS A 406 -18.21 -0.96 38.31
N LEU A 407 -17.89 0.31 38.50
CA LEU A 407 -16.82 1.01 37.80
C LEU A 407 -15.83 1.55 38.82
N PHE A 408 -14.54 1.31 38.59
CA PHE A 408 -13.45 1.69 39.49
C PHE A 408 -12.48 2.62 38.79
N ASP A 409 -12.14 3.73 39.45
CA ASP A 409 -11.10 4.65 39.01
C ASP A 409 -9.78 4.30 39.69
N CYS A 410 -8.76 3.92 38.90
CA CYS A 410 -7.45 3.55 39.43
C CYS A 410 -6.67 4.75 39.98
N LYS A 411 -6.89 5.96 39.45
CA LYS A 411 -6.18 7.18 39.85
C LYS A 411 -6.58 7.61 41.25
N THR A 412 -7.88 7.64 41.52
CA THR A 412 -8.41 8.03 42.85
C THR A 412 -8.59 6.85 43.78
N GLN A 413 -8.52 5.61 43.28
CA GLN A 413 -8.83 4.37 43.99
C GLN A 413 -10.25 4.37 44.59
N THR A 414 -11.23 4.88 43.85
CA THR A 414 -12.63 4.98 44.31
C THR A 414 -13.61 4.37 43.32
N LEU A 415 -14.75 3.92 43.83
CA LEU A 415 -15.88 3.52 42.99
C LEU A 415 -16.60 4.73 42.39
N ARG A 416 -16.91 4.63 41.10
CA ARG A 416 -17.76 5.58 40.38
C ARG A 416 -19.21 5.08 40.35
N LEU A 417 -20.15 6.01 40.17
CA LEU A 417 -21.59 5.72 40.04
C LEU A 417 -22.19 4.90 41.20
N THR A 418 -21.73 5.12 42.44
CA THR A 418 -22.16 4.35 43.63
C THR A 418 -23.67 4.40 43.92
N ASN A 419 -24.34 5.44 43.44
CA ASN A 419 -25.78 5.66 43.63
C ASN A 419 -26.65 5.08 42.49
N GLN A 420 -26.05 4.38 41.52
CA GLN A 420 -26.74 3.82 40.36
C GLN A 420 -26.58 2.29 40.34
N SER A 421 -27.62 1.57 39.92
CA SER A 421 -27.52 0.13 39.62
C SER A 421 -27.18 -0.06 38.15
N ILE A 422 -26.01 -0.66 37.88
CA ILE A 422 -25.52 -0.91 36.52
C ILE A 422 -25.91 -2.33 36.09
N ASN A 423 -26.81 -2.42 35.12
CA ASN A 423 -27.32 -3.69 34.58
C ASN A 423 -26.38 -4.26 33.52
N LYS A 424 -25.88 -3.40 32.61
CA LYS A 424 -24.89 -3.74 31.59
C LYS A 424 -23.92 -2.58 31.43
N ILE A 425 -22.68 -2.92 31.08
CA ILE A 425 -21.61 -1.96 30.79
C ILE A 425 -20.77 -2.53 29.64
N HIS A 426 -20.42 -1.69 28.68
CA HIS A 426 -19.44 -2.03 27.64
C HIS A 426 -18.75 -0.77 27.12
N ALA A 427 -17.56 -0.94 26.57
CA ALA A 427 -16.85 0.11 25.83
C ALA A 427 -16.21 -0.44 24.54
N LYS A 428 -16.76 -1.54 24.01
CA LYS A 428 -16.26 -2.17 22.79
C LYS A 428 -16.31 -1.15 21.64
N TYR A 429 -15.20 -1.02 20.90
CA TYR A 429 -14.94 -0.02 19.85
C TYR A 429 -14.70 1.40 20.35
N LEU A 430 -15.41 1.85 21.40
CA LEU A 430 -15.15 3.14 22.04
C LEU A 430 -13.72 3.25 22.54
N CYS A 431 -13.15 2.15 23.03
CA CYS A 431 -11.81 2.17 23.59
C CYS A 431 -10.76 2.72 22.63
N ASN A 432 -10.94 2.62 21.31
CA ASN A 432 -9.95 3.11 20.35
C ASN A 432 -10.04 4.63 20.09
N TYR A 433 -11.18 5.25 20.41
CA TYR A 433 -11.47 6.65 20.03
C TYR A 433 -11.82 7.54 21.23
N MET A 434 -12.30 6.95 22.33
CA MET A 434 -12.85 7.63 23.49
C MET A 434 -12.37 6.94 24.79
N PRO A 435 -11.10 7.16 25.21
CA PRO A 435 -10.57 6.54 26.42
C PRO A 435 -11.40 6.90 27.65
N ASP A 436 -11.53 5.93 28.57
CA ASP A 436 -12.33 6.02 29.80
C ASP A 436 -13.84 6.26 29.61
N VAL A 437 -14.36 6.15 28.38
CA VAL A 437 -15.81 6.24 28.13
C VAL A 437 -16.46 4.86 28.09
N TYR A 438 -17.61 4.76 28.75
CA TYR A 438 -18.43 3.55 28.81
C TYR A 438 -19.88 3.82 28.41
N VAL A 439 -20.47 2.88 27.67
CA VAL A 439 -21.92 2.78 27.52
C VAL A 439 -22.47 2.01 28.73
N ILE A 440 -23.37 2.64 29.46
CA ILE A 440 -23.92 2.12 30.71
C ILE A 440 -25.44 2.00 30.60
N GLN A 441 -25.94 0.78 30.76
CA GLN A 441 -27.38 0.51 30.91
C GLN A 441 -27.73 0.48 32.39
N THR A 442 -28.62 1.39 32.79
CA THR A 442 -29.23 1.42 34.13
C THR A 442 -30.69 0.97 34.06
N ASN A 443 -31.41 1.06 35.18
CA ASN A 443 -32.87 0.91 35.22
C ASN A 443 -33.61 2.08 34.55
N LYS A 444 -32.96 3.24 34.38
CA LYS A 444 -33.54 4.41 33.71
C LYS A 444 -33.33 4.40 32.20
N GLY A 445 -32.39 3.63 31.67
CA GLY A 445 -32.06 3.59 30.23
C GLY A 445 -30.57 3.45 29.96
N CYS A 446 -30.18 3.59 28.68
CA CYS A 446 -28.77 3.68 28.26
C CYS A 446 -28.24 5.11 28.41
N GLY A 447 -27.01 5.25 28.91
CA GLY A 447 -26.26 6.51 28.94
C GLY A 447 -24.79 6.29 28.57
N LEU A 448 -24.08 7.40 28.38
CA LEU A 448 -22.66 7.44 28.04
C LEU A 448 -21.91 8.19 29.15
N TYR A 449 -20.93 7.53 29.76
CA TYR A 449 -20.27 8.03 30.97
C TYR A 449 -18.75 8.08 30.77
N GLN A 450 -18.16 9.24 31.05
CA GLN A 450 -16.71 9.47 31.03
C GLN A 450 -16.16 9.30 32.44
N ALA A 451 -15.43 8.20 32.66
CA ALA A 451 -14.94 7.80 33.97
C ALA A 451 -13.80 8.68 34.48
N ALA A 452 -12.93 9.18 33.60
CA ALA A 452 -11.77 9.99 33.97
C ALA A 452 -12.16 11.35 34.57
N THR A 453 -13.28 11.92 34.11
CA THR A 453 -13.82 13.21 34.59
C THR A 453 -15.07 13.08 35.46
N ASP A 454 -15.49 11.85 35.77
CA ASP A 454 -16.68 11.54 36.58
C ASP A 454 -17.94 12.30 36.12
N CYS A 455 -18.24 12.23 34.81
CA CYS A 455 -19.40 12.93 34.27
C CYS A 455 -20.19 12.07 33.26
N TRP A 456 -21.50 12.31 33.21
CA TRP A 456 -22.35 11.79 32.14
C TRP A 456 -22.20 12.68 30.91
N LEU A 457 -21.74 12.09 29.82
CA LEU A 457 -21.78 12.71 28.50
C LEU A 457 -23.20 12.65 27.91
N ILE A 458 -23.89 11.54 28.17
CA ILE A 458 -25.32 11.37 27.91
C ILE A 458 -25.94 10.70 29.14
N GLU A 459 -26.87 11.37 29.82
CA GLU A 459 -27.54 10.77 30.97
C GLU A 459 -28.43 9.57 30.58
N PRO A 460 -28.52 8.54 31.43
CA PRO A 460 -29.46 7.45 31.23
C PRO A 460 -30.91 7.96 31.24
N HIS A 461 -31.63 7.73 30.14
CA HIS A 461 -32.99 8.21 29.95
C HIS A 461 -33.89 7.10 29.40
N GLU A 462 -35.19 7.10 29.75
CA GLU A 462 -36.11 5.99 29.41
C GLU A 462 -36.39 5.86 27.91
N GLU A 463 -36.09 6.92 27.18
CA GLU A 463 -36.14 6.94 25.72
C GLU A 463 -34.90 6.32 25.09
N HIS A 464 -33.74 6.32 25.76
CA HIS A 464 -32.48 5.79 25.23
C HIS A 464 -32.42 4.27 25.40
N SER A 465 -32.70 3.55 24.31
CA SER A 465 -32.74 2.09 24.31
C SER A 465 -31.37 1.45 24.12
N LYS A 466 -30.49 2.11 23.37
CA LYS A 466 -29.16 1.60 23.00
C LYS A 466 -28.24 2.75 22.58
N ILE A 467 -26.94 2.62 22.81
CA ILE A 467 -25.91 3.50 22.25
C ILE A 467 -24.87 2.63 21.54
N GLU A 468 -24.56 2.94 20.28
CA GLU A 468 -23.57 2.22 19.47
C GLU A 468 -22.57 3.17 18.82
N HIS A 469 -21.44 2.62 18.40
CA HIS A 469 -20.47 3.35 17.57
C HIS A 469 -20.99 3.48 16.14
N LEU A 470 -20.84 4.66 15.54
CA LEU A 470 -21.13 4.92 14.13
C LEU A 470 -19.84 4.81 13.31
N ASN A 471 -18.95 5.77 13.52
CA ASN A 471 -17.60 5.85 12.98
C ASN A 471 -16.79 6.88 13.78
N CYS A 472 -15.45 6.75 13.79
CA CYS A 472 -14.55 7.70 14.44
C CYS A 472 -15.06 8.15 15.83
N GLU A 473 -15.27 9.45 16.03
CA GLU A 473 -15.75 10.11 17.24
C GLU A 473 -17.29 10.18 17.38
N TYR A 474 -18.04 9.58 16.44
CA TYR A 474 -19.50 9.63 16.38
C TYR A 474 -20.18 8.36 16.90
N LEU A 475 -21.24 8.55 17.69
CA LEU A 475 -22.06 7.49 18.26
C LEU A 475 -23.53 7.63 17.87
N LEU A 476 -24.21 6.51 17.68
CA LEU A 476 -25.66 6.44 17.52
C LEU A 476 -26.34 6.26 18.87
N VAL A 477 -27.33 7.10 19.16
CA VAL A 477 -28.22 7.01 20.30
C VAL A 477 -29.60 6.59 19.79
N PHE A 478 -29.97 5.34 20.04
CA PHE A 478 -31.27 4.79 19.63
C PHE A 478 -32.34 5.22 20.63
N GLN A 479 -33.44 5.75 20.08
CA GLN A 479 -34.61 6.17 20.83
C GLN A 479 -35.85 5.36 20.44
N LYS A 480 -36.93 5.44 21.22
CA LYS A 480 -38.20 4.76 20.86
C LYS A 480 -38.78 5.24 19.53
N GLN A 481 -38.52 6.50 19.15
CA GLN A 481 -39.06 7.15 17.95
C GLN A 481 -37.98 7.67 16.99
N GLY A 482 -36.86 6.96 16.87
CA GLY A 482 -35.81 7.30 15.90
C GLY A 482 -34.41 7.18 16.48
N MET A 483 -33.47 7.93 15.91
CA MET A 483 -32.06 7.92 16.24
C MET A 483 -31.52 9.34 16.36
N ARG A 484 -30.51 9.52 17.19
CA ARG A 484 -29.69 10.74 17.27
C ARG A 484 -28.24 10.33 17.07
N TYR A 485 -27.40 11.21 16.53
CA TYR A 485 -25.96 11.04 16.61
C TYR A 485 -25.38 11.93 17.71
N TYR A 486 -24.30 11.46 18.33
CA TYR A 486 -23.51 12.18 19.31
C TYR A 486 -22.08 12.33 18.80
N ASN A 487 -21.58 13.56 18.72
CA ASN A 487 -20.18 13.84 18.45
C ASN A 487 -19.43 13.98 19.78
N SER A 488 -18.40 13.16 19.98
CA SER A 488 -17.68 13.13 21.25
C SER A 488 -16.66 14.25 21.46
N GLU A 489 -16.17 14.88 20.40
CA GLU A 489 -15.25 16.04 20.49
C GLU A 489 -16.00 17.32 20.87
N THR A 490 -17.14 17.57 20.22
CA THR A 490 -17.95 18.77 20.45
C THR A 490 -18.99 18.58 21.55
N HIS A 491 -19.16 17.34 22.04
CA HIS A 491 -20.24 16.91 22.93
C HIS A 491 -21.64 17.24 22.41
N TYR A 492 -21.78 17.45 21.10
CA TYR A 492 -23.04 17.78 20.46
C TYR A 492 -23.92 16.54 20.30
N LEU A 493 -25.18 16.64 20.71
CA LEU A 493 -26.19 15.62 20.51
C LEU A 493 -27.25 16.14 19.54
N SER A 494 -27.33 15.53 18.36
CA SER A 494 -28.18 15.98 17.23
C SER A 494 -29.66 16.03 17.58
N GLU A 495 -30.49 16.61 16.73
CA GLU A 495 -31.94 16.35 16.79
C GLU A 495 -32.28 14.89 16.44
N VAL A 496 -33.58 14.54 16.50
CA VAL A 496 -34.05 13.18 16.20
C VAL A 496 -34.28 13.00 14.71
N TYR A 497 -33.69 11.94 14.15
CA TYR A 497 -33.88 11.46 12.79
C TYR A 497 -34.67 10.16 12.79
N THR A 498 -35.45 9.92 11.74
CA THR A 498 -36.17 8.65 11.54
C THR A 498 -35.21 7.47 11.49
N TYR A 499 -34.07 7.66 10.82
CA TYR A 499 -33.00 6.68 10.73
C TYR A 499 -31.66 7.39 10.48
N ILE A 500 -30.57 6.79 10.95
CA ILE A 500 -29.19 7.20 10.65
C ILE A 500 -28.44 5.96 10.20
N SER A 501 -27.78 6.03 9.05
CA SER A 501 -26.99 4.92 8.50
C SER A 501 -25.53 5.29 8.37
N GLN A 502 -24.71 4.26 8.12
CA GLN A 502 -23.37 4.43 7.54
C GLN A 502 -23.44 5.29 6.25
N PRO A 503 -22.35 6.01 5.91
CA PRO A 503 -22.31 6.85 4.72
C PRO A 503 -22.35 6.01 3.44
N LEU A 504 -23.00 6.56 2.41
CA LEU A 504 -23.00 5.99 1.06
C LEU A 504 -21.77 6.40 0.26
N ASP A 505 -21.26 7.62 0.51
CA ASP A 505 -20.01 8.12 -0.04
C ASP A 505 -18.99 8.35 1.07
N HIS A 506 -17.98 7.49 1.14
CA HIS A 506 -16.93 7.56 2.17
C HIS A 506 -15.95 8.71 1.97
N TYR A 507 -15.96 9.42 0.84
CA TYR A 507 -15.04 10.53 0.61
C TYR A 507 -15.59 11.84 1.16
N THR A 508 -16.91 12.00 1.19
CA THR A 508 -17.56 13.27 1.55
C THR A 508 -18.46 13.17 2.77
N GLN A 509 -18.84 11.96 3.20
CA GLN A 509 -19.86 11.75 4.22
C GLN A 509 -19.34 10.94 5.40
N ARG A 510 -19.64 11.42 6.60
CA ARG A 510 -19.57 10.64 7.84
C ARG A 510 -20.81 9.79 8.05
N ALA A 511 -22.00 10.24 7.64
CA ALA A 511 -23.24 9.50 7.85
C ALA A 511 -24.34 9.96 6.89
N CYS A 512 -25.32 9.09 6.64
CA CYS A 512 -26.59 9.52 6.03
C CYS A 512 -27.68 9.63 7.10
N LEU A 513 -28.45 10.71 7.04
CA LEU A 513 -29.48 11.05 8.01
C LEU A 513 -30.83 11.14 7.31
N PHE A 514 -31.86 10.48 7.84
CA PHE A 514 -33.18 10.43 7.22
C PHE A 514 -34.21 11.04 8.15
N LYS A 515 -34.92 12.06 7.67
CA LYS A 515 -35.98 12.72 8.44
C LYS A 515 -37.24 12.81 7.58
N ASP A 516 -38.23 12.01 7.96
CA ASP A 516 -39.50 11.86 7.24
C ASP A 516 -39.28 11.44 5.77
N THR A 517 -39.38 12.40 4.84
CA THR A 517 -39.24 12.17 3.40
C THR A 517 -37.97 12.79 2.81
N VAL A 518 -37.16 13.42 3.65
CA VAL A 518 -35.96 14.17 3.29
C VAL A 518 -34.72 13.42 3.78
N MET A 519 -33.68 13.41 2.94
CA MET A 519 -32.39 12.82 3.25
C MET A 519 -31.35 13.93 3.39
N TYR A 520 -30.47 13.77 4.36
CA TYR A 520 -29.31 14.63 4.60
C TYR A 520 -28.08 13.74 4.68
N TYR A 521 -26.91 14.36 4.59
CA TYR A 521 -25.66 13.74 5.01
C TYR A 521 -24.94 14.63 6.00
N LEU A 522 -24.12 13.99 6.82
CA LEU A 522 -23.17 14.66 7.70
C LEU A 522 -21.81 14.63 7.01
N ASP A 523 -21.19 15.79 6.78
CA ASP A 523 -19.86 15.86 6.16
C ASP A 523 -18.73 15.70 7.18
N TYR A 524 -17.48 15.76 6.71
CA TYR A 524 -16.30 15.63 7.57
C TYR A 524 -16.07 16.84 8.51
N GLU A 525 -16.61 18.01 8.17
CA GLU A 525 -16.59 19.23 8.98
C GLU A 525 -17.71 19.25 10.04
N GLY A 526 -18.63 18.29 10.00
CA GLY A 526 -19.75 18.16 10.93
C GLY A 526 -21.00 18.95 10.52
N HIS A 527 -21.06 19.47 9.29
CA HIS A 527 -22.25 20.11 8.75
C HIS A 527 -23.28 19.08 8.30
N CYS A 528 -24.56 19.37 8.58
CA CYS A 528 -25.70 18.58 8.13
C CYS A 528 -26.26 19.24 6.86
N LEU A 529 -26.10 18.58 5.71
CA LEU A 529 -26.44 19.11 4.40
C LEU A 529 -27.57 18.27 3.78
N GLU A 530 -28.61 18.94 3.28
CA GLU A 530 -29.73 18.27 2.61
C GLU A 530 -29.26 17.72 1.25
N ILE A 531 -29.68 16.49 0.94
CA ILE A 531 -29.41 15.86 -0.36
C ILE A 531 -30.34 16.44 -1.42
N ASP A 532 -29.76 17.04 -2.46
CA ASP A 532 -30.51 17.50 -3.61
C ASP A 532 -31.07 16.31 -4.40
N LYS A 533 -32.24 16.50 -5.02
CA LYS A 533 -32.89 15.46 -5.84
C LYS A 533 -32.00 14.98 -6.98
N ALA A 534 -31.11 15.82 -7.49
CA ALA A 534 -30.16 15.45 -8.54
C ALA A 534 -29.17 14.38 -8.09
N GLN A 535 -28.78 14.40 -6.81
CA GLN A 535 -27.79 13.48 -6.25
C GLN A 535 -28.38 12.09 -5.94
N MET A 536 -29.70 11.96 -5.87
CA MET A 536 -30.38 10.71 -5.52
C MET A 536 -30.02 9.56 -6.46
N GLY A 537 -29.78 9.84 -7.74
CA GLY A 537 -29.41 8.83 -8.72
C GLY A 537 -28.03 8.23 -8.44
N MET A 538 -27.03 9.08 -8.20
CA MET A 538 -25.67 8.66 -7.84
C MET A 538 -25.64 7.89 -6.52
N LEU A 539 -26.35 8.38 -5.50
CA LEU A 539 -26.46 7.69 -4.20
C LEU A 539 -27.07 6.31 -4.34
N TYR A 540 -28.01 6.13 -5.26
CA TYR A 540 -28.57 4.82 -5.54
C TYR A 540 -27.51 3.87 -6.12
N GLU A 541 -26.67 4.31 -7.04
CA GLU A 541 -25.57 3.46 -7.53
C GLU A 541 -24.59 3.08 -6.42
N GLN A 542 -24.34 4.00 -5.49
CA GLN A 542 -23.48 3.79 -4.32
C GLN A 542 -24.13 2.97 -3.19
N ARG A 543 -25.40 2.53 -3.31
CA ARG A 543 -26.10 1.75 -2.28
C ARG A 543 -25.32 0.51 -1.84
N TYR A 544 -24.48 -0.03 -2.72
CA TYR A 544 -23.65 -1.18 -2.40
C TYR A 544 -22.42 -0.85 -1.55
N ASN A 545 -22.26 0.36 -1.04
CA ASN A 545 -21.28 0.68 0.00
C ASN A 545 -21.79 0.31 1.40
N ILE A 546 -23.12 0.25 1.57
CA ILE A 546 -23.77 -0.15 2.82
C ILE A 546 -24.37 -1.57 2.72
N ARG A 547 -24.65 -2.19 3.88
CA ARG A 547 -25.10 -3.59 4.00
C ARG A 547 -26.17 -3.74 5.08
N GLY A 548 -26.86 -4.87 5.08
CA GLY A 548 -27.78 -5.25 6.16
C GLY A 548 -28.96 -4.30 6.29
N THR A 549 -29.24 -3.87 7.53
CA THR A 549 -30.37 -2.99 7.86
C THR A 549 -30.30 -1.64 7.17
N ASP A 550 -29.09 -1.08 7.02
CA ASP A 550 -28.87 0.23 6.41
C ASP A 550 -29.22 0.20 4.91
N LEU A 551 -28.74 -0.82 4.19
CA LEU A 551 -29.09 -1.02 2.78
C LEU A 551 -30.60 -1.23 2.59
N SER A 552 -31.21 -2.06 3.44
CA SER A 552 -32.65 -2.31 3.38
C SER A 552 -33.46 -1.03 3.63
N PHE A 553 -33.03 -0.19 4.57
CA PHE A 553 -33.71 1.07 4.86
C PHE A 553 -33.56 2.05 3.70
N PHE A 554 -32.33 2.25 3.22
CA PHE A 554 -32.06 3.17 2.10
C PHE A 554 -32.83 2.76 0.83
N THR A 555 -32.86 1.46 0.51
CA THR A 555 -33.58 0.97 -0.68
C THR A 555 -35.07 1.29 -0.58
N SER A 556 -35.71 0.98 0.55
CA SER A 556 -37.12 1.34 0.78
C SER A 556 -37.36 2.85 0.75
N PHE A 557 -36.43 3.64 1.30
CA PHE A 557 -36.51 5.10 1.26
C PHE A 557 -36.45 5.62 -0.18
N TYR A 558 -35.53 5.11 -0.99
CA TYR A 558 -35.36 5.47 -2.39
C TYR A 558 -36.58 5.04 -3.22
N GLU A 559 -37.11 3.83 -3.05
CA GLU A 559 -38.34 3.37 -3.74
C GLU A 559 -39.54 4.25 -3.40
N ALA A 560 -39.68 4.64 -2.13
CA ALA A 560 -40.71 5.58 -1.70
C ALA A 560 -40.48 6.98 -2.29
N TRP A 561 -39.22 7.42 -2.42
CA TRP A 561 -38.86 8.68 -3.08
C TRP A 561 -39.23 8.65 -4.56
N VAL A 562 -38.88 7.60 -5.30
CA VAL A 562 -39.27 7.39 -6.71
C VAL A 562 -40.79 7.43 -6.85
N THR A 563 -41.52 6.72 -5.99
CA THR A 563 -43.00 6.71 -6.00
C THR A 563 -43.59 8.10 -5.79
N ARG A 564 -43.02 8.92 -4.89
CA ARG A 564 -43.46 10.30 -4.65
C ARG A 564 -43.16 11.23 -5.83
N MET A 565 -42.01 11.03 -6.48
CA MET A 565 -41.61 11.84 -7.64
C MET A 565 -42.45 11.51 -8.88
N GLY A 566 -42.90 10.27 -9.02
CA GLY A 566 -43.76 9.83 -10.12
C GLY A 566 -42.99 9.56 -11.42
N ALA A 567 -43.72 9.48 -12.54
CA ALA A 567 -43.12 9.26 -13.85
C ALA A 567 -42.21 10.44 -14.24
N GLY A 568 -41.01 10.16 -14.76
CA GLY A 568 -40.01 11.17 -15.13
C GLY A 568 -39.14 11.64 -13.95
N TYR A 569 -39.11 10.91 -12.83
CA TYR A 569 -38.23 11.24 -11.70
C TYR A 569 -36.75 11.35 -12.10
N GLU A 570 -36.34 10.67 -13.17
CA GLU A 570 -34.98 10.70 -13.71
C GLU A 570 -34.60 12.07 -14.30
N GLU A 571 -35.58 12.92 -14.62
CA GLU A 571 -35.34 14.33 -14.97
C GLU A 571 -34.76 15.15 -13.82
N CYS A 572 -34.71 14.61 -12.60
CA CYS A 572 -34.02 15.26 -11.49
C CYS A 572 -32.52 14.99 -11.51
N PHE A 573 -32.06 13.83 -12.00
CA PHE A 573 -30.67 13.39 -11.87
C PHE A 573 -29.69 14.30 -12.60
N ASP A 574 -28.46 14.40 -12.09
CA ASP A 574 -27.37 15.08 -12.78
C ASP A 574 -26.98 14.37 -14.09
N SER A 575 -26.21 15.08 -14.92
CA SER A 575 -25.83 14.57 -16.25
C SER A 575 -24.88 13.38 -16.18
N ASP A 576 -24.00 13.31 -15.18
CA ASP A 576 -23.04 12.20 -15.06
C ASP A 576 -23.75 10.90 -14.72
N THR A 577 -24.69 10.96 -13.77
CA THR A 577 -25.54 9.82 -13.41
C THR A 577 -26.35 9.33 -14.60
N LEU A 578 -26.98 10.24 -15.36
CA LEU A 578 -27.74 9.90 -16.56
C LEU A 578 -26.85 9.24 -17.62
N TYR A 579 -25.65 9.78 -17.84
CA TYR A 579 -24.71 9.22 -18.81
C TYR A 579 -24.29 7.80 -18.41
N HIS A 580 -23.85 7.59 -17.17
CA HIS A 580 -23.44 6.27 -16.68
C HIS A 580 -24.57 5.24 -16.74
N ARG A 581 -25.81 5.64 -16.38
CA ARG A 581 -26.97 4.76 -16.52
C ARG A 581 -27.29 4.44 -17.97
N GLY A 582 -27.17 5.40 -18.88
CA GLY A 582 -27.33 5.19 -20.32
C GLY A 582 -26.31 4.19 -20.87
N ILE A 583 -25.04 4.31 -20.49
CA ILE A 583 -23.99 3.34 -20.89
C ILE A 583 -24.28 1.96 -20.30
N ALA A 584 -24.61 1.87 -19.01
CA ALA A 584 -24.91 0.59 -18.37
C ALA A 584 -26.16 -0.09 -18.96
N ALA A 585 -27.17 0.68 -19.35
CA ALA A 585 -28.33 0.17 -20.08
C ALA A 585 -27.95 -0.32 -21.48
N ARG A 586 -27.02 0.36 -22.18
CA ARG A 586 -26.50 -0.07 -23.48
C ARG A 586 -25.78 -1.42 -23.38
N ASP A 587 -24.96 -1.61 -22.35
CA ASP A 587 -24.24 -2.87 -22.11
C ASP A 587 -25.19 -4.04 -21.78
N ARG A 588 -26.39 -3.73 -21.27
CA ARG A 588 -27.48 -4.70 -21.02
C ARG A 588 -28.47 -4.81 -22.19
N GLU A 589 -28.24 -4.10 -23.28
CA GLU A 589 -29.13 -4.03 -24.46
C GLU A 589 -30.54 -3.48 -24.16
N GLU A 590 -30.69 -2.66 -23.10
CA GLU A 590 -31.94 -2.04 -22.65
C GLU A 590 -32.20 -0.71 -23.39
N TRP A 591 -32.32 -0.77 -24.71
CA TRP A 591 -32.28 0.42 -25.56
C TRP A 591 -33.39 1.47 -25.35
N GLU A 592 -34.57 1.07 -24.87
CA GLU A 592 -35.61 2.04 -24.49
C GLU A 592 -35.12 2.96 -23.35
N GLU A 593 -34.35 2.42 -22.41
CA GLU A 593 -33.75 3.19 -21.32
C GLU A 593 -32.57 4.04 -21.79
N VAL A 594 -31.73 3.49 -22.69
CA VAL A 594 -30.62 4.22 -23.32
C VAL A 594 -31.14 5.50 -23.97
N VAL A 595 -32.14 5.37 -24.86
CA VAL A 595 -32.72 6.51 -25.56
C VAL A 595 -33.38 7.48 -24.57
N ARG A 596 -34.07 6.97 -23.54
CA ARG A 596 -34.68 7.80 -22.50
C ARG A 596 -33.64 8.64 -21.74
N TYR A 597 -32.58 8.03 -21.21
CA TYR A 597 -31.55 8.72 -20.44
C TYR A 597 -30.77 9.73 -21.29
N PHE A 598 -30.33 9.33 -22.48
CA PHE A 598 -29.62 10.23 -23.38
C PHE A 598 -30.52 11.35 -23.90
N THR A 599 -31.83 11.15 -24.08
CA THR A 599 -32.77 12.23 -24.42
C THR A 599 -32.84 13.30 -23.33
N ILE A 600 -32.90 12.89 -22.06
CA ILE A 600 -32.91 13.84 -20.93
C ILE A 600 -31.63 14.68 -20.94
N GLY A 601 -30.46 14.05 -21.02
CA GLY A 601 -29.17 14.74 -21.06
C GLY A 601 -28.97 15.61 -22.31
N ALA A 602 -29.35 15.12 -23.49
CA ALA A 602 -29.23 15.83 -24.74
C ALA A 602 -30.10 17.10 -24.76
N THR A 603 -31.29 17.05 -24.15
CA THR A 603 -32.18 18.23 -23.97
C THR A 603 -31.53 19.30 -23.10
N ARG A 604 -30.68 18.88 -22.15
CA ARG A 604 -29.87 19.78 -21.30
C ARG A 604 -28.56 20.22 -21.96
N LYS A 605 -28.33 19.84 -23.22
CA LYS A 605 -27.13 20.14 -24.00
C LYS A 605 -25.84 19.55 -23.44
N ASP A 606 -25.93 18.39 -22.77
CA ASP A 606 -24.73 17.62 -22.44
C ASP A 606 -24.12 17.04 -23.73
N PRO A 607 -22.87 17.40 -24.09
CA PRO A 607 -22.29 17.03 -25.38
C PRO A 607 -22.12 15.52 -25.56
N ARG A 608 -21.86 14.77 -24.48
CA ARG A 608 -21.70 13.30 -24.51
C ARG A 608 -23.01 12.65 -24.90
N MET A 609 -24.10 13.06 -24.24
CA MET A 609 -25.42 12.48 -24.49
C MET A 609 -26.05 13.00 -25.80
N GLN A 610 -25.74 14.23 -26.23
CA GLN A 610 -26.07 14.70 -27.58
C GLN A 610 -25.36 13.85 -28.64
N TYR A 611 -24.09 13.54 -28.47
CA TYR A 611 -23.35 12.66 -29.36
C TYR A 611 -23.94 11.24 -29.40
N GLU A 612 -24.11 10.60 -28.24
CA GLU A 612 -24.60 9.21 -28.16
C GLU A 612 -26.00 9.09 -28.76
N LEU A 613 -26.91 10.00 -28.43
CA LEU A 613 -28.25 10.03 -29.02
C LEU A 613 -28.19 10.35 -30.51
N GLY A 614 -27.36 11.32 -30.92
CA GLY A 614 -27.15 11.68 -32.31
C GLY A 614 -26.71 10.48 -33.16
N PHE A 615 -25.74 9.72 -32.67
CA PHE A 615 -25.25 8.49 -33.30
C PHE A 615 -26.37 7.46 -33.45
N ILE A 616 -27.11 7.17 -32.37
CA ILE A 616 -28.26 6.22 -32.39
C ILE A 616 -29.30 6.63 -33.44
N LEU A 617 -29.64 7.91 -33.51
CA LEU A 617 -30.67 8.40 -34.44
C LEU A 617 -30.21 8.42 -35.91
N THR A 618 -28.90 8.44 -36.18
CA THR A 618 -28.35 8.40 -37.55
C THR A 618 -28.02 7.01 -38.06
N ASP A 619 -27.96 6.02 -37.17
CA ASP A 619 -27.72 4.63 -37.53
C ASP A 619 -29.02 3.93 -37.98
N GLU A 620 -28.91 2.82 -38.73
CA GLU A 620 -30.06 2.07 -39.25
C GLU A 620 -30.65 1.14 -38.17
N ASN A 621 -31.65 1.61 -37.44
CA ASN A 621 -32.30 0.89 -36.34
C ASN A 621 -33.75 1.37 -36.12
N GLN A 622 -34.41 0.94 -35.04
CA GLN A 622 -35.83 1.29 -34.80
C GLN A 622 -36.07 2.72 -34.29
N TRP A 623 -35.01 3.43 -33.87
CA TRP A 623 -35.08 4.82 -33.41
C TRP A 623 -34.58 5.81 -34.46
N THR A 624 -34.25 5.38 -35.68
CA THR A 624 -33.69 6.24 -36.73
C THR A 624 -34.54 7.49 -36.99
N ASP A 625 -33.92 8.65 -36.83
CA ASP A 625 -34.42 9.97 -37.18
C ASP A 625 -33.22 10.83 -37.62
N ILE A 626 -32.76 10.58 -38.85
CA ILE A 626 -31.50 11.14 -39.37
C ILE A 626 -31.44 12.67 -39.24
N PRO A 627 -32.47 13.47 -39.60
CA PRO A 627 -32.44 14.91 -39.43
C PRO A 627 -32.21 15.35 -37.98
N LYS A 628 -32.89 14.69 -37.02
CA LYS A 628 -32.76 15.00 -35.59
C LYS A 628 -31.42 14.54 -35.02
N GLY A 629 -30.94 13.38 -35.48
CA GLY A 629 -29.61 12.88 -35.12
C GLY A 629 -28.49 13.83 -35.55
N ILE A 630 -28.58 14.34 -36.78
CA ILE A 630 -27.68 15.37 -37.29
C ILE A 630 -27.72 16.65 -36.43
N GLU A 631 -28.91 17.13 -36.05
CA GLU A 631 -29.03 18.31 -35.19
C GLU A 631 -28.28 18.13 -33.85
N TYR A 632 -28.40 16.96 -33.22
CA TYR A 632 -27.67 16.67 -31.98
C TYR A 632 -26.16 16.54 -32.20
N LEU A 633 -25.73 15.89 -33.28
CA LEU A 633 -24.31 15.77 -33.63
C LEU A 633 -23.69 17.14 -33.91
N GLU A 634 -24.36 18.00 -34.68
CA GLU A 634 -23.90 19.37 -34.91
C GLU A 634 -23.86 20.20 -33.62
N SER A 635 -24.82 20.01 -32.72
CA SER A 635 -24.83 20.67 -31.41
C SER A 635 -23.65 20.22 -30.55
N ALA A 636 -23.38 18.91 -30.47
CA ALA A 636 -22.22 18.37 -29.75
C ALA A 636 -20.89 18.84 -30.38
N ALA A 637 -20.82 18.87 -31.70
CA ALA A 637 -19.67 19.34 -32.45
C ALA A 637 -19.37 20.83 -32.21
N LYS A 638 -20.40 21.68 -32.06
CA LYS A 638 -20.27 23.10 -31.66
C LYS A 638 -19.77 23.29 -30.22
N LEU A 639 -19.84 22.26 -29.39
CA LEU A 639 -19.28 22.20 -28.04
C LEU A 639 -17.91 21.51 -28.03
N ASP A 640 -17.23 21.44 -29.19
CA ASP A 640 -15.91 20.83 -29.37
C ASP A 640 -15.85 19.34 -28.97
N TYR A 641 -16.97 18.62 -29.06
CA TYR A 641 -16.99 17.17 -28.83
C TYR A 641 -16.40 16.43 -30.04
N ALA A 642 -15.16 15.93 -29.89
CA ALA A 642 -14.35 15.42 -31.00
C ALA A 642 -15.01 14.25 -31.77
N ASP A 643 -15.66 13.32 -31.07
CA ASP A 643 -16.31 12.17 -31.71
C ASP A 643 -17.51 12.57 -32.57
N ALA A 644 -18.19 13.68 -32.25
CA ALA A 644 -19.28 14.19 -33.07
C ALA A 644 -18.78 14.67 -34.44
N TRP A 645 -17.63 15.35 -34.48
CA TRP A 645 -16.97 15.74 -35.74
C TRP A 645 -16.55 14.53 -36.57
N ASN A 646 -16.04 13.47 -35.93
CA ASN A 646 -15.71 12.22 -36.61
C ASN A 646 -16.96 11.55 -37.22
N THR A 647 -18.06 11.49 -36.46
CA THR A 647 -19.33 10.94 -36.98
C THR A 647 -19.87 11.80 -38.12
N ILE A 648 -19.82 13.13 -38.04
CA ILE A 648 -20.22 14.01 -39.15
C ILE A 648 -19.40 13.72 -40.42
N GLY A 649 -18.08 13.52 -40.29
CA GLY A 649 -17.23 13.10 -41.41
C GLY A 649 -17.70 11.79 -42.03
N TYR A 650 -18.03 10.79 -41.21
CA TYR A 650 -18.58 9.51 -41.65
C TYR A 650 -19.93 9.66 -42.38
N LEU A 651 -20.80 10.55 -41.91
CA LEU A 651 -22.09 10.83 -42.55
C LEU A 651 -21.91 11.46 -43.94
N TYR A 652 -20.98 12.40 -44.11
CA TYR A 652 -20.62 12.93 -45.44
C TYR A 652 -20.03 11.86 -46.35
N GLN A 653 -19.11 11.03 -45.84
CA GLN A 653 -18.46 9.96 -46.61
C GLN A 653 -19.48 8.96 -47.20
N ASN A 654 -20.50 8.59 -46.41
CA ASN A 654 -21.49 7.58 -46.79
C ASN A 654 -22.82 8.16 -47.31
N ALA A 655 -22.90 9.49 -47.46
CA ALA A 655 -24.10 10.22 -47.88
C ALA A 655 -25.35 9.92 -47.02
N ILE A 656 -25.17 9.85 -45.69
CA ILE A 656 -26.23 9.62 -44.71
C ILE A 656 -26.74 10.98 -44.21
N GLY A 657 -27.91 11.40 -44.69
CA GLY A 657 -28.54 12.69 -44.34
C GLY A 657 -27.87 13.92 -44.97
N TYR A 658 -26.57 13.85 -45.25
CA TYR A 658 -25.83 14.78 -46.11
C TYR A 658 -25.66 14.22 -47.52
N ALA A 659 -25.59 15.11 -48.51
CA ALA A 659 -25.03 14.72 -49.81
C ALA A 659 -23.53 14.45 -49.64
N TYR A 660 -22.99 13.51 -50.42
CA TYR A 660 -21.53 13.29 -50.45
C TYR A 660 -20.81 14.59 -50.81
N ASP A 661 -19.92 15.04 -49.92
CA ASP A 661 -19.07 16.21 -50.10
C ASP A 661 -17.69 15.90 -49.55
N PHE A 662 -16.72 15.79 -50.46
CA PHE A 662 -15.35 15.44 -50.13
C PHE A 662 -14.66 16.50 -49.25
N GLU A 663 -14.90 17.78 -49.54
CA GLU A 663 -14.25 18.87 -48.81
C GLU A 663 -14.82 18.96 -47.38
N ALA A 664 -16.15 18.87 -47.25
CA ALA A 664 -16.80 18.86 -45.94
C ALA A 664 -16.41 17.63 -45.10
N MET A 665 -16.29 16.46 -45.71
CA MET A 665 -15.82 15.24 -45.06
C MET A 665 -14.40 15.39 -44.48
N ILE A 666 -13.44 15.87 -45.31
CA ILE A 666 -12.06 16.08 -44.86
C ILE A 666 -12.02 17.12 -43.75
N GLN A 667 -12.71 18.26 -43.90
CA GLN A 667 -12.76 19.29 -42.86
C GLN A 667 -13.31 18.77 -41.54
N ALA A 668 -14.36 17.94 -41.58
CA ALA A 668 -14.95 17.35 -40.38
C ALA A 668 -13.96 16.38 -39.69
N TYR A 669 -13.30 15.50 -40.45
CA TYR A 669 -12.28 14.61 -39.87
C TYR A 669 -11.05 15.37 -39.35
N GLU A 670 -10.54 16.36 -40.08
CA GLU A 670 -9.42 17.20 -39.62
C GLU A 670 -9.78 17.96 -38.34
N LYS A 671 -11.02 18.46 -38.23
CA LYS A 671 -11.50 19.10 -37.01
C LYS A 671 -11.58 18.11 -35.84
N ALA A 672 -12.06 16.89 -36.09
CA ALA A 672 -12.06 15.83 -35.09
C ALA A 672 -10.63 15.49 -34.61
N VAL A 673 -9.66 15.47 -35.52
CA VAL A 673 -8.23 15.27 -35.19
C VAL A 673 -7.68 16.43 -34.35
N GLU A 674 -7.98 17.68 -34.70
CA GLU A 674 -7.58 18.85 -33.92
C GLU A 674 -8.09 18.77 -32.47
N LEU A 675 -9.30 18.27 -32.29
CA LEU A 675 -9.96 18.07 -31.00
C LEU A 675 -9.57 16.75 -30.30
N GLY A 676 -8.69 15.95 -30.92
CA GLY A 676 -8.09 14.77 -30.32
C GLY A 676 -8.83 13.44 -30.52
N CYS A 677 -9.74 13.34 -31.49
CA CYS A 677 -10.36 12.07 -31.86
C CYS A 677 -9.37 11.16 -32.59
N VAL A 678 -9.05 10.01 -31.99
CA VAL A 678 -8.10 9.03 -32.55
C VAL A 678 -8.64 8.38 -33.82
N TRP A 679 -9.94 8.06 -33.83
CA TRP A 679 -10.62 7.39 -34.93
C TRP A 679 -10.59 8.23 -36.22
N ALA A 680 -10.60 9.55 -36.10
CA ALA A 680 -10.55 10.44 -37.26
C ALA A 680 -9.21 10.36 -38.02
N ASN A 681 -8.08 10.20 -37.32
CA ASN A 681 -6.78 9.97 -37.97
C ASN A 681 -6.73 8.63 -38.68
N GLN A 682 -7.38 7.60 -38.12
CA GLN A 682 -7.47 6.30 -38.77
C GLN A 682 -8.35 6.36 -40.02
N ASN A 683 -9.51 7.02 -39.95
CA ASN A 683 -10.41 7.22 -41.09
C ASN A 683 -9.72 7.99 -42.23
N LEU A 684 -8.97 9.06 -41.92
CA LEU A 684 -8.17 9.79 -42.90
C LEU A 684 -7.05 8.92 -43.48
N GLY A 685 -6.36 8.14 -42.65
CA GLY A 685 -5.33 7.21 -43.10
C GLY A 685 -5.88 6.14 -44.05
N ASP A 686 -7.01 5.53 -43.70
CA ASP A 686 -7.69 4.49 -44.49
C ASP A 686 -8.18 5.02 -45.84
N LEU A 687 -8.72 6.25 -45.86
CA LEU A 687 -9.16 6.92 -47.08
C LEU A 687 -8.02 6.99 -48.13
N TYR A 688 -6.83 7.46 -47.72
CA TYR A 688 -5.66 7.55 -48.60
C TYR A 688 -4.97 6.21 -48.84
N PHE A 689 -5.03 5.27 -47.87
CA PHE A 689 -4.44 3.94 -48.00
C PHE A 689 -5.19 3.08 -49.03
N TYR A 690 -6.52 3.06 -48.98
CA TYR A 690 -7.32 2.28 -49.93
C TYR A 690 -7.60 3.03 -51.24
N GLY A 691 -7.43 4.36 -51.27
CA GLY A 691 -7.78 5.16 -52.44
C GLY A 691 -9.28 5.13 -52.75
N GLN A 692 -10.12 4.99 -51.72
CA GLN A 692 -11.58 5.07 -51.89
C GLN A 692 -11.93 6.55 -52.04
N HIS A 693 -12.48 6.92 -53.19
CA HIS A 693 -12.84 8.30 -53.55
C HIS A 693 -11.67 9.30 -53.73
N VAL A 694 -10.44 8.93 -53.37
CA VAL A 694 -9.20 9.68 -53.61
C VAL A 694 -8.18 8.84 -54.37
N VAL A 695 -7.18 9.50 -54.98
CA VAL A 695 -6.00 8.78 -55.47
C VAL A 695 -5.24 8.22 -54.27
N GLN A 696 -4.92 6.92 -54.31
CA GLN A 696 -4.13 6.27 -53.27
C GLN A 696 -2.80 7.00 -53.05
N ASP A 697 -2.51 7.33 -51.80
CA ASP A 697 -1.33 8.10 -51.40
C ASP A 697 -0.77 7.55 -50.08
N TYR A 698 0.24 6.69 -50.20
CA TYR A 698 0.86 6.05 -49.05
C TYR A 698 1.63 7.03 -48.15
N ASP A 699 2.10 8.15 -48.68
CA ASP A 699 2.83 9.14 -47.87
C ASP A 699 1.86 9.92 -46.97
N LYS A 700 0.70 10.30 -47.52
CA LYS A 700 -0.39 10.89 -46.72
C LYS A 700 -0.96 9.90 -45.72
N ALA A 701 -1.27 8.67 -46.15
CA ALA A 701 -1.77 7.63 -45.26
C ALA A 701 -0.80 7.38 -44.10
N LEU A 702 0.50 7.27 -44.40
CA LEU A 702 1.54 7.12 -43.39
C LEU A 702 1.56 8.28 -42.40
N SER A 703 1.43 9.51 -42.88
CA SER A 703 1.45 10.70 -42.01
C SER A 703 0.30 10.68 -40.99
N TYR A 704 -0.92 10.33 -41.42
CA TYR A 704 -2.09 10.24 -40.52
C TYR A 704 -1.97 9.07 -39.54
N TYR A 705 -1.49 7.90 -40.00
CA TYR A 705 -1.27 6.76 -39.11
C TYR A 705 -0.16 7.00 -38.08
N LEU A 706 0.94 7.65 -38.47
CA LEU A 706 1.99 8.04 -37.53
C LEU A 706 1.53 9.12 -36.55
N LEU A 707 0.64 10.02 -36.97
CA LEU A 707 0.01 10.98 -36.07
C LEU A 707 -0.86 10.26 -35.02
N SER A 708 -1.68 9.30 -35.45
CA SER A 708 -2.45 8.44 -34.55
C SER A 708 -1.55 7.67 -33.57
N GLU A 709 -0.41 7.14 -34.03
CA GLU A 709 0.54 6.39 -33.19
C GLU A 709 1.24 7.31 -32.17
N LYS A 710 1.69 8.49 -32.60
CA LYS A 710 2.44 9.44 -31.77
C LYS A 710 1.61 9.99 -30.61
N TYR A 711 0.37 10.39 -30.88
CA TYR A 711 -0.45 11.08 -29.89
C TYR A 711 -1.26 10.12 -29.01
N TYR A 712 -1.55 8.90 -29.49
CA TYR A 712 -2.53 8.03 -28.82
C TYR A 712 -2.14 6.55 -28.77
N GLY A 713 -0.91 6.19 -29.19
CA GLY A 713 -0.39 4.82 -29.09
C GLY A 713 -1.10 3.75 -29.94
N SER A 714 -2.07 4.16 -30.76
CA SER A 714 -2.86 3.26 -31.62
C SER A 714 -2.08 2.84 -32.86
N TYR A 715 -2.08 1.54 -33.15
CA TYR A 715 -1.29 0.96 -34.24
C TYR A 715 -2.19 0.66 -35.44
N ALA A 716 -2.00 1.40 -36.53
CA ALA A 716 -2.65 1.06 -37.79
C ALA A 716 -1.98 -0.17 -38.41
N GLN A 717 -2.75 -1.23 -38.65
CA GLN A 717 -2.27 -2.49 -39.23
C GLN A 717 -1.60 -2.27 -40.61
N ASN A 718 -2.06 -1.24 -41.33
CA ASN A 718 -1.62 -0.84 -42.66
C ASN A 718 -0.20 -0.24 -42.71
N LEU A 719 0.41 0.11 -41.57
CA LEU A 719 1.76 0.68 -41.52
C LEU A 719 2.83 -0.26 -42.10
N ILE A 720 2.76 -1.57 -41.79
CA ILE A 720 3.71 -2.56 -42.30
C ILE A 720 3.63 -2.66 -43.83
N GLU A 721 2.42 -2.65 -44.38
CA GLU A 721 2.20 -2.71 -45.82
C GLU A 721 2.75 -1.47 -46.52
N ILE A 722 2.52 -0.27 -45.95
CA ILE A 722 3.07 0.98 -46.49
C ILE A 722 4.61 0.94 -46.55
N TYR A 723 5.27 0.59 -45.43
CA TYR A 723 6.73 0.52 -45.40
C TYR A 723 7.28 -0.57 -46.34
N TYR A 724 6.55 -1.67 -46.50
CA TYR A 724 6.91 -2.74 -47.43
C TYR A 724 6.84 -2.26 -48.89
N GLN A 725 5.74 -1.61 -49.30
CA GLN A 725 5.57 -1.05 -50.65
C GLN A 725 6.62 0.03 -50.96
N ARG A 726 7.04 0.80 -49.95
CA ARG A 726 8.12 1.80 -50.05
C ARG A 726 9.53 1.19 -50.01
N SER A 727 9.66 -0.12 -49.87
CA SER A 727 10.95 -0.83 -49.72
C SER A 727 11.77 -0.39 -48.49
N GLU A 728 11.10 0.10 -47.43
CA GLU A 728 11.71 0.54 -46.17
C GLU A 728 11.77 -0.60 -45.16
N PHE A 729 12.55 -1.64 -45.49
CA PHE A 729 12.53 -2.91 -44.77
C PHE A 729 13.00 -2.85 -43.31
N ASP A 730 13.82 -1.86 -42.94
CA ASP A 730 14.21 -1.64 -41.54
C ASP A 730 13.03 -1.21 -40.67
N GLN A 731 12.12 -0.38 -41.22
CA GLN A 731 10.88 -0.01 -40.54
C GLN A 731 9.91 -1.18 -40.49
N VAL A 732 9.79 -1.95 -41.56
CA VAL A 732 9.03 -3.22 -41.57
C VAL A 732 9.49 -4.12 -40.42
N LEU A 733 10.79 -4.36 -40.27
CA LEU A 733 11.34 -5.16 -39.18
C LEU A 733 11.07 -4.58 -37.77
N LYS A 734 11.18 -3.26 -37.61
CA LYS A 734 10.86 -2.56 -36.35
C LYS A 734 9.41 -2.86 -35.94
N TYR A 735 8.48 -2.71 -36.86
CA TYR A 735 7.06 -2.91 -36.59
C TYR A 735 6.66 -4.38 -36.47
N LEU A 736 7.29 -5.30 -37.21
CA LEU A 736 7.12 -6.74 -37.03
C LEU A 736 7.64 -7.23 -35.66
N LYS A 737 8.68 -6.61 -35.08
CA LYS A 737 9.19 -6.95 -33.74
C LYS A 737 8.28 -6.47 -32.61
N ARG A 738 7.55 -5.37 -32.81
CA ARG A 738 6.60 -4.81 -31.85
C ARG A 738 5.29 -5.61 -31.83
N ASN A 739 4.85 -6.13 -32.97
CA ASN A 739 3.58 -6.84 -33.14
C ASN A 739 3.71 -8.37 -33.02
N LYS A 740 4.12 -8.90 -31.86
CA LYS A 740 4.45 -10.34 -31.69
C LYS A 740 3.29 -11.33 -31.74
N TYR A 741 2.03 -10.87 -31.83
CA TYR A 741 0.85 -11.71 -31.62
C TYR A 741 -0.11 -11.76 -32.81
N GLN A 742 0.25 -11.16 -33.95
CA GLN A 742 -0.64 -11.08 -35.11
C GLN A 742 -0.23 -12.07 -36.22
N PRO A 743 -1.11 -12.97 -36.69
CA PRO A 743 -0.72 -14.02 -37.63
C PRO A 743 -0.16 -13.55 -38.98
N TYR A 744 -0.60 -12.39 -39.47
CA TYR A 744 -0.14 -11.81 -40.73
C TYR A 744 1.34 -11.38 -40.69
N ILE A 745 1.99 -11.27 -39.52
CA ILE A 745 3.42 -10.91 -39.47
C ILE A 745 4.29 -12.00 -40.12
N HIS A 746 3.81 -13.24 -40.12
CA HIS A 746 4.54 -14.37 -40.67
C HIS A 746 4.66 -14.30 -42.19
N ILE A 747 3.68 -13.71 -42.90
CA ILE A 747 3.82 -13.52 -44.36
C ILE A 747 4.97 -12.56 -44.67
N TYR A 748 5.10 -11.45 -43.93
CA TYR A 748 6.18 -10.49 -44.12
C TYR A 748 7.54 -11.05 -43.68
N TYR A 749 7.65 -11.74 -42.53
CA TYR A 749 8.90 -12.42 -42.16
C TYR A 749 9.33 -13.45 -43.20
N GLY A 750 8.38 -14.20 -43.77
CA GLY A 750 8.62 -15.12 -44.87
C GLY A 750 9.29 -14.42 -46.06
N ILE A 751 8.66 -13.35 -46.55
CA ILE A 751 9.16 -12.53 -47.67
C ILE A 751 10.56 -11.96 -47.38
N LEU A 752 10.77 -11.37 -46.20
CA LEU A 752 12.04 -10.73 -45.86
C LEU A 752 13.19 -11.74 -45.85
N TYR A 753 12.99 -12.96 -45.30
CA TYR A 753 14.01 -14.00 -45.30
C TYR A 753 14.20 -14.67 -46.67
N ASP A 754 13.17 -14.77 -47.49
CA ASP A 754 13.24 -15.36 -48.83
C ASP A 754 14.17 -14.52 -49.72
N HIS A 755 13.91 -13.21 -49.77
CA HIS A 755 14.64 -12.28 -50.63
C HIS A 755 15.85 -11.62 -49.97
N GLY A 756 16.00 -11.73 -48.65
CA GLY A 756 17.08 -11.06 -47.91
C GLY A 756 16.89 -9.55 -47.74
N TYR A 757 15.64 -9.10 -47.63
CA TYR A 757 15.29 -7.69 -47.43
C TYR A 757 15.44 -7.30 -45.96
N GLY A 758 16.40 -6.40 -45.65
CA GLY A 758 16.70 -5.97 -44.28
C GLY A 758 17.26 -7.06 -43.35
N VAL A 759 17.34 -8.32 -43.82
CA VAL A 759 17.89 -9.48 -43.09
C VAL A 759 18.74 -10.33 -44.01
N LYS A 760 19.64 -11.15 -43.43
CA LYS A 760 20.35 -12.16 -44.22
C LYS A 760 19.35 -13.19 -44.75
N SER A 761 19.34 -13.40 -46.07
CA SER A 761 18.48 -14.41 -46.72
C SER A 761 18.64 -15.78 -46.06
N SER A 762 17.52 -16.46 -45.85
CA SER A 762 17.43 -17.76 -45.20
C SER A 762 16.18 -18.51 -45.68
N GLU A 763 16.35 -19.31 -46.73
CA GLU A 763 15.33 -20.21 -47.30
C GLU A 763 14.61 -21.03 -46.21
N LYS A 764 15.38 -21.57 -45.24
CA LYS A 764 14.83 -22.36 -44.11
C LYS A 764 13.86 -21.54 -43.25
N LYS A 765 14.19 -20.29 -42.94
CA LYS A 765 13.33 -19.42 -42.12
C LYS A 765 12.14 -18.90 -42.93
N ALA A 766 12.34 -18.66 -44.23
CA ALA A 766 11.28 -18.25 -45.14
C ALA A 766 10.18 -19.32 -45.22
N VAL A 767 10.54 -20.57 -45.53
CA VAL A 767 9.61 -21.71 -45.58
C VAL A 767 8.87 -21.89 -44.26
N ALA A 768 9.58 -21.84 -43.12
CA ALA A 768 8.96 -21.98 -41.81
C ALA A 768 7.92 -20.89 -41.52
N HIS A 769 8.19 -19.64 -41.91
CA HIS A 769 7.25 -18.54 -41.71
C HIS A 769 6.08 -18.59 -42.71
N TYR A 770 6.28 -19.02 -43.95
CA TYR A 770 5.15 -19.24 -44.88
C TYR A 770 4.19 -20.32 -44.37
N GLU A 771 4.71 -21.43 -43.83
CA GLU A 771 3.87 -22.47 -43.19
C GLU A 771 3.10 -21.93 -41.99
N GLN A 772 3.75 -21.13 -41.13
CA GLN A 772 3.09 -20.50 -40.00
C GLN A 772 1.99 -19.52 -40.44
N ALA A 773 2.20 -18.77 -41.53
CA ALA A 773 1.19 -17.87 -42.06
C ALA A 773 -0.08 -18.65 -42.47
N LEU A 774 0.08 -19.77 -43.19
CA LEU A 774 -1.03 -20.61 -43.66
C LEU A 774 -1.76 -21.39 -42.55
N ALA A 775 -1.11 -21.58 -41.39
CA ALA A 775 -1.76 -22.17 -40.21
C ALA A 775 -2.86 -21.26 -39.61
N HIS A 776 -2.86 -19.97 -39.95
CA HIS A 776 -3.77 -18.99 -39.37
C HIS A 776 -4.68 -18.30 -40.39
N SER A 777 -4.21 -18.05 -41.62
CA SER A 777 -5.01 -17.41 -42.68
C SER A 777 -4.45 -17.75 -44.06
N SER A 778 -5.30 -17.65 -45.09
CA SER A 778 -4.95 -18.03 -46.46
C SER A 778 -4.25 -16.87 -47.18
N TYR A 779 -2.98 -17.06 -47.53
CA TYR A 779 -2.19 -16.06 -48.26
C TYR A 779 -1.71 -16.63 -49.60
N PHE A 780 -2.20 -16.08 -50.71
CA PHE A 780 -1.83 -16.48 -52.08
C PHE A 780 -0.30 -16.60 -52.25
N TYR A 781 0.43 -15.58 -51.82
CA TYR A 781 1.88 -15.52 -51.97
C TYR A 781 2.61 -16.63 -51.20
N ALA A 782 2.18 -16.97 -49.97
CA ALA A 782 2.78 -18.07 -49.22
C ALA A 782 2.53 -19.42 -49.89
N VAL A 783 1.33 -19.64 -50.43
CA VAL A 783 0.97 -20.86 -51.17
C VAL A 783 1.87 -21.01 -52.41
N GLU A 784 1.98 -19.97 -53.23
CA GLU A 784 2.81 -19.99 -54.44
C GLU A 784 4.29 -20.28 -54.11
N ARG A 785 4.83 -19.63 -53.07
CA ARG A 785 6.21 -19.85 -52.64
C ARG A 785 6.44 -21.26 -52.10
N LEU A 786 5.53 -21.78 -51.27
CA LEU A 786 5.65 -23.14 -50.73
C LEU A 786 5.53 -24.21 -51.81
N VAL A 787 4.68 -24.00 -52.83
CA VAL A 787 4.60 -24.87 -54.01
C VAL A 787 5.93 -24.93 -54.73
N TYR A 788 6.55 -23.77 -55.00
CA TYR A 788 7.89 -23.74 -55.58
C TYR A 788 8.93 -24.48 -54.69
N TYR A 789 8.92 -24.22 -53.38
CA TYR A 789 9.87 -24.83 -52.45
C TYR A 789 9.74 -26.36 -52.37
N TYR A 790 8.53 -26.90 -52.34
CA TYR A 790 8.31 -28.34 -52.20
C TYR A 790 8.34 -29.11 -53.53
N LYS A 791 8.15 -28.43 -54.66
CA LYS A 791 8.17 -29.06 -55.98
C LYS A 791 9.53 -29.00 -56.68
N GLU A 792 10.19 -27.84 -56.63
CA GLU A 792 11.30 -27.54 -57.54
C GLU A 792 12.61 -27.21 -56.81
N HIS A 793 12.57 -26.89 -55.51
CA HIS A 793 13.75 -26.40 -54.80
C HIS A 793 14.64 -27.55 -54.27
N PRO A 794 15.94 -27.60 -54.62
CA PRO A 794 16.81 -28.77 -54.42
C PRO A 794 17.08 -29.16 -52.95
N LYS A 795 16.76 -28.31 -51.99
CA LYS A 795 16.95 -28.56 -50.54
C LYS A 795 15.65 -28.83 -49.78
N PHE A 796 14.51 -28.41 -50.33
CA PHE A 796 13.22 -28.47 -49.63
C PHE A 796 12.20 -29.32 -50.40
N GLU A 797 12.56 -29.85 -51.58
CA GLU A 797 11.71 -30.76 -52.35
C GLU A 797 11.16 -31.88 -51.48
N ASN A 798 9.83 -31.96 -51.41
CA ASN A 798 9.09 -32.97 -50.66
C ASN A 798 7.74 -33.21 -51.34
N ALA A 799 7.58 -34.40 -51.93
CA ALA A 799 6.37 -34.77 -52.66
C ALA A 799 5.10 -34.79 -51.78
N GLU A 800 5.22 -35.16 -50.50
CA GLU A 800 4.08 -35.20 -49.58
C GLU A 800 3.62 -33.80 -49.20
N ASP A 801 4.56 -32.91 -48.84
CA ASP A 801 4.26 -31.52 -48.53
C ASP A 801 3.76 -30.75 -49.77
N TYR A 802 4.31 -31.05 -50.95
CA TYR A 802 3.82 -30.47 -52.21
C TYR A 802 2.35 -30.79 -52.46
N GLN A 803 1.96 -32.06 -52.32
CA GLN A 803 0.56 -32.47 -52.45
C GLN A 803 -0.33 -31.86 -51.36
N ARG A 804 0.18 -31.73 -50.12
CA ARG A 804 -0.53 -31.05 -49.01
C ARG A 804 -0.84 -29.59 -49.34
N ILE A 805 0.14 -28.84 -49.86
CA ILE A 805 -0.06 -27.43 -50.21
C ILE A 805 -0.97 -27.27 -51.44
N LEU A 806 -0.92 -28.17 -52.42
CA LEU A 806 -1.88 -28.16 -53.55
C LEU A 806 -3.33 -28.42 -53.09
N ALA A 807 -3.54 -29.39 -52.20
CA ALA A 807 -4.85 -29.65 -51.62
C ALA A 807 -5.37 -28.46 -50.79
N TYR A 808 -4.46 -27.79 -50.04
CA TYR A 808 -4.79 -26.56 -49.34
C TYR A 808 -5.19 -25.44 -50.31
N ALA A 809 -4.49 -25.29 -51.43
CA ALA A 809 -4.81 -24.28 -52.45
C ALA A 809 -6.19 -24.51 -53.08
N GLU A 810 -6.51 -25.76 -53.43
CA GLU A 810 -7.82 -26.15 -53.96
C GLU A 810 -8.95 -25.87 -52.95
N ALA A 811 -8.76 -26.24 -51.68
CA ALA A 811 -9.73 -26.01 -50.61
C ALA A 811 -9.98 -24.53 -50.30
N ASN A 812 -9.06 -23.63 -50.68
CA ASN A 812 -9.16 -22.19 -50.45
C ASN A 812 -9.35 -21.39 -51.76
N GLU A 813 -9.66 -22.06 -52.88
CA GLU A 813 -9.89 -21.43 -54.19
C GLU A 813 -8.69 -20.60 -54.70
N ILE A 814 -7.47 -21.03 -54.39
CA ILE A 814 -6.22 -20.37 -54.80
C ILE A 814 -5.67 -21.02 -56.08
N GLU A 815 -5.62 -20.28 -57.19
CA GLU A 815 -5.02 -20.74 -58.44
C GLU A 815 -3.48 -20.73 -58.36
N VAL A 816 -2.86 -21.91 -58.34
CA VAL A 816 -1.40 -22.07 -58.37
C VAL A 816 -0.95 -22.35 -59.80
N LYS A 817 0.01 -21.58 -60.32
CA LYS A 817 0.57 -21.74 -61.69
C LYS A 817 1.79 -22.64 -61.73
#